data_AF-A0A970CFN8-F1
#
_entry.id   AF-A0A970CFN8-F1
#
_cell.length_a   1.000
_cell.length_b   1.000
_cell.length_c   1.000
_cell.angle_alpha   90.00
_cell.angle_beta   90.00
_cell.angle_gamma   90.00
#
_symmetry.space_group_name_H-M   'P 1'
#
loop_
_entity.id
_entity.type
_entity.pdbx_description
1 polymer ?
#
loop_
_entity_poly.entity_id
_entity_poly.type
_entity_poly.pdbx_seq_one_letter_code
_entity_poly.pdbx_strand_id
1 'polypeptide(L)'
;MSILAKRIVRVCVIIGILVAIQFPLTPPNPAKGSFNRLAGSDRYQTAVAISQKGWEKSDFVVLVKGYEFANALCAGPLAIKYNAPILFIGTYSIDSNTYNEIKRLQAKTAVIICEFGAVSGTVDQTLSSAGISNIERISGSDRYETSVEIAKRLGSKEVAIATVDQYADALSIAPIAAAKGFSILLTPSDSLPAVIKQHINNYKIDRTYLIGGTEVIGKEIEKQVPSPVRLAGNDRYDTNRLIMEKFASDLDFNKIYAATGEGENGYADSLAGVVLAGKTSSPIVLNSKTLPKSTRDFILSKMTVASYIIALGGEEVVPYQVVNEYNESLNKVRKSVFNQKGNYGPTSGTSTIAGSLAVEAPDITVQNTTIEGDLLLGEGIGNGTVQLNNVTVKGRITIRGGGVDSIIGNNLTAKTAVIDVPYEGKVAFRLKGKSKVDSLTIETNCIIDDSDATTEGFKDINIIRGKDVTLKGGYNTVGVSSNGIAVAMNTATVKTYNAKSRQNITGSGTVSTANIYSNGVVFYFSPSVTNVDKGLQAYVAGQIVSEGTTKGSGTSTSTSTNSSTTTSTPITNLSASAGNEQVSLSFASPTGATSVILQQSINGGTSWTNVSSVSLTAASTSATVTGLTNGQTYHFKLVVSGGTKAGDSNIVSATPASQPISDLAGTTGSGQVTFTFSAPTGAASVVLQQSTDGGTTWSISATSVLTASSTSAVVTGLSSGQIYRFRLVVTGGSRAGNSNIINVTL
;
A
#
# COMPACT_ATOMS: atom_id res chain seq x y z
N MET A 1 37.66 62.88 -42.16
CA MET A 1 37.49 61.57 -41.48
C MET A 1 36.00 61.36 -41.26
N SER A 2 35.32 60.57 -42.09
CA SER A 2 35.07 59.12 -41.93
C SER A 2 34.11 58.81 -40.76
N ILE A 3 33.01 58.06 -40.84
CA ILE A 3 32.16 57.46 -41.90
C ILE A 3 31.01 56.76 -41.11
N LEU A 4 29.78 56.77 -41.64
CA LEU A 4 28.66 55.79 -41.50
C LEU A 4 28.24 55.28 -40.10
N ALA A 5 26.98 54.96 -39.79
CA ALA A 5 25.70 54.95 -40.49
C ALA A 5 24.62 54.58 -39.47
N LYS A 6 23.40 55.11 -39.60
CA LYS A 6 22.19 54.30 -39.88
C LYS A 6 20.97 55.21 -40.02
N ARG A 7 20.50 55.30 -41.27
CA ARG A 7 19.21 55.86 -41.72
C ARG A 7 18.07 54.97 -41.18
N ILE A 8 17.10 55.56 -40.48
CA ILE A 8 15.72 55.89 -40.94
C ILE A 8 14.94 54.66 -41.46
N VAL A 9 13.81 54.33 -40.83
CA VAL A 9 12.44 54.51 -41.39
C VAL A 9 11.39 54.28 -40.29
N ARG A 10 10.33 55.08 -40.40
CA ARG A 10 9.20 55.28 -39.50
C ARG A 10 8.24 54.08 -39.42
N VAL A 11 7.82 53.83 -38.18
CA VAL A 11 6.48 53.48 -37.67
C VAL A 11 5.38 53.16 -38.69
N CYS A 12 4.84 51.93 -38.59
CA CYS A 12 3.41 51.64 -38.73
C CYS A 12 2.99 50.77 -37.53
N VAL A 13 1.91 51.21 -36.88
CA VAL A 13 1.34 50.68 -35.64
C VAL A 13 0.57 49.39 -35.92
N ILE A 14 0.89 48.31 -35.20
CA ILE A 14 -0.03 47.18 -34.95
C ILE A 14 -0.21 47.09 -33.45
N ILE A 15 -1.45 47.36 -33.02
CA ILE A 15 -1.93 47.26 -31.65
C ILE A 15 -1.98 45.77 -31.29
N GLY A 16 -0.98 45.29 -30.55
CA GLY A 16 -1.04 44.02 -29.83
C GLY A 16 -1.45 44.31 -28.38
N ILE A 17 -2.71 44.12 -28.05
CA ILE A 17 -3.20 44.18 -26.67
C ILE A 17 -2.55 43.02 -25.90
N LEU A 18 -1.53 43.34 -25.10
CA LEU A 18 -0.97 42.41 -24.12
C LEU A 18 -1.89 42.46 -22.88
N VAL A 19 -2.91 41.59 -22.85
CA VAL A 19 -3.67 41.38 -21.61
C VAL A 19 -2.77 40.61 -20.65
N ALA A 20 -2.03 41.33 -19.81
CA ALA A 20 -1.41 40.75 -18.64
C ALA A 20 -2.52 40.41 -17.64
N ILE A 21 -3.05 39.19 -17.73
CA ILE A 21 -3.94 38.64 -16.70
C ILE A 21 -3.07 38.39 -15.47
N GLN A 22 -3.00 39.38 -14.57
CA GLN A 22 -2.51 39.17 -13.21
C GLN A 22 -3.56 38.35 -12.47
N PHE A 23 -3.36 37.03 -12.43
CA PHE A 23 -4.08 36.20 -11.46
C PHE A 23 -3.58 36.58 -10.07
N PRO A 24 -4.47 36.84 -9.08
CA PRO A 24 -4.04 36.92 -7.70
C PRO A 24 -3.42 35.57 -7.33
N LEU A 25 -2.10 35.57 -7.10
CA LEU A 25 -1.39 34.47 -6.45
C LEU A 25 -1.79 34.46 -4.97
N THR A 26 -3.03 34.06 -4.68
CA THR A 26 -3.30 33.48 -3.37
C THR A 26 -2.63 32.10 -3.40
N PRO A 27 -1.68 31.79 -2.50
CA PRO A 27 -1.21 30.42 -2.38
C PRO A 27 -2.45 29.55 -2.15
N PRO A 28 -2.64 28.47 -2.91
CA PRO A 28 -3.77 27.59 -2.68
C PRO A 28 -3.72 27.17 -1.22
N ASN A 29 -4.82 27.40 -0.50
CA ASN A 29 -5.05 26.70 0.76
C ASN A 29 -4.89 25.21 0.39
N PRO A 30 -3.90 24.49 0.94
CA PRO A 30 -3.74 23.08 0.58
C PRO A 30 -5.09 22.43 0.86
N ALA A 31 -5.71 21.87 -0.18
CA ALA A 31 -6.80 20.92 0.02
C ALA A 31 -6.33 20.01 1.16
N LYS A 32 -7.20 19.73 2.15
CA LYS A 32 -6.91 18.76 3.22
C LYS A 32 -6.55 17.45 2.55
N GLY A 33 -5.28 17.29 2.20
CA GLY A 33 -4.75 16.11 1.57
C GLY A 33 -4.90 14.99 2.58
N SER A 34 -5.20 13.79 2.08
CA SER A 34 -5.01 12.58 2.85
C SER A 34 -3.54 12.55 3.28
N PHE A 35 -3.21 13.06 4.47
CA PHE A 35 -1.86 12.96 5.00
C PHE A 35 -1.57 11.48 5.20
N ASN A 36 -0.48 11.00 4.59
CA ASN A 36 0.02 9.66 4.82
C ASN A 36 0.44 9.56 6.30
N ARG A 37 -0.46 9.06 7.14
CA ARG A 37 -0.27 8.93 8.58
C ARG A 37 -0.58 7.49 8.97
N LEU A 38 0.31 6.89 9.74
CA LEU A 38 0.11 5.58 10.35
C LEU A 38 -0.09 5.82 11.84
N ALA A 39 -1.36 5.75 12.28
CA ALA A 39 -1.75 6.05 13.64
C ALA A 39 -3.01 5.28 14.04
N GLY A 40 -3.12 4.98 15.33
CA GLY A 40 -4.37 4.59 15.96
C GLY A 40 -4.72 5.50 17.13
N SER A 41 -5.73 5.12 17.93
CA SER A 41 -6.06 5.87 19.15
C SER A 41 -5.04 5.66 20.27
N ASP A 42 -4.19 4.63 20.14
CA ASP A 42 -3.07 4.35 21.03
C ASP A 42 -1.88 3.73 20.28
N ARG A 43 -0.80 3.46 21.03
CA ARG A 43 0.44 2.85 20.51
C ARG A 43 0.24 1.45 19.92
N TYR A 44 -0.70 0.67 20.45
CA TYR A 44 -0.98 -0.70 19.97
C TYR A 44 -1.60 -0.62 18.58
N GLN A 45 -2.60 0.23 18.42
CA GLN A 45 -3.25 0.45 17.13
C GLN A 45 -2.33 1.14 16.12
N THR A 46 -1.45 2.05 16.55
CA THR A 46 -0.41 2.59 15.67
C THR A 46 0.54 1.49 15.17
N ALA A 47 0.99 0.60 16.06
CA ALA A 47 1.81 -0.56 15.67
C ALA A 47 1.07 -1.49 14.69
N VAL A 48 -0.23 -1.70 14.89
CA VAL A 48 -1.09 -2.45 13.95
C VAL A 48 -1.18 -1.75 12.59
N ALA A 49 -1.40 -0.43 12.54
CA ALA A 49 -1.44 0.33 11.29
C ALA A 49 -0.11 0.24 10.52
N ILE A 50 1.01 0.29 11.25
CA ILE A 50 2.36 0.10 10.70
C ILE A 50 2.54 -1.33 10.17
N SER A 51 2.09 -2.34 10.92
CA SER A 51 2.12 -3.74 10.50
C SER A 51 1.32 -3.96 9.20
N GLN A 52 0.09 -3.44 9.13
CA GLN A 52 -0.76 -3.55 7.94
C GLN A 52 -0.15 -2.85 6.73
N LYS A 53 0.58 -1.75 6.93
CA LYS A 53 1.27 -1.06 5.83
C LYS A 53 2.47 -1.85 5.29
N GLY A 54 3.17 -2.60 6.12
CA GLY A 54 4.41 -3.30 5.74
C GLY A 54 4.27 -4.77 5.40
N TRP A 55 3.20 -5.42 5.87
CA TRP A 55 3.01 -6.86 5.83
C TRP A 55 1.56 -7.23 5.61
N GLU A 56 1.29 -7.95 4.52
CA GLU A 56 0.01 -8.66 4.39
C GLU A 56 0.01 -9.93 5.26
N LYS A 57 1.15 -10.64 5.30
CA LYS A 57 1.42 -11.80 6.14
C LYS A 57 2.85 -11.73 6.68
N SER A 58 3.10 -12.40 7.79
CA SER A 58 4.46 -12.67 8.26
C SER A 58 4.46 -13.93 9.12
N ASP A 59 5.43 -14.82 8.89
CA ASP A 59 5.60 -16.03 9.70
C ASP A 59 6.08 -15.71 11.13
N PHE A 60 6.68 -14.53 11.32
CA PHE A 60 7.24 -14.05 12.57
C PHE A 60 6.54 -12.77 13.04
N VAL A 61 6.38 -12.63 14.35
CA VAL A 61 6.05 -11.36 15.01
C VAL A 61 7.05 -11.09 16.12
N VAL A 62 7.57 -9.87 16.20
CA VAL A 62 8.41 -9.44 17.31
C VAL A 62 7.54 -8.69 18.31
N LEU A 63 7.56 -9.13 19.57
CA LEU A 63 6.71 -8.61 20.63
C LEU A 63 7.57 -7.93 21.69
N VAL A 64 7.21 -6.70 22.03
CA VAL A 64 7.87 -5.92 23.07
C VAL A 64 6.84 -5.30 24.01
N LYS A 65 7.24 -4.95 25.23
CA LYS A 65 6.33 -4.33 26.19
C LYS A 65 5.94 -2.92 25.72
N GLY A 66 4.65 -2.61 25.73
CA GLY A 66 4.14 -1.32 25.27
C GLY A 66 4.62 -0.12 26.07
N TYR A 67 4.98 -0.31 27.36
CA TYR A 67 5.34 0.76 28.29
C TYR A 67 6.79 0.69 28.80
N GLU A 68 7.58 -0.28 28.33
CA GLU A 68 9.00 -0.46 28.69
C GLU A 68 9.83 -0.66 27.41
N PHE A 69 10.56 0.37 27.01
CA PHE A 69 10.98 0.55 25.62
C PHE A 69 12.46 0.35 25.35
N ALA A 70 13.28 0.31 26.40
CA ALA A 70 14.73 0.11 26.30
C ALA A 70 15.07 -1.09 25.40
N ASN A 71 14.42 -2.22 25.64
CA ASN A 71 14.61 -3.47 24.90
C ASN A 71 14.10 -3.39 23.45
N ALA A 72 13.12 -2.53 23.19
CA ALA A 72 12.55 -2.39 21.88
C ALA A 72 13.44 -1.53 20.96
N LEU A 73 14.18 -0.55 21.48
CA LEU A 73 15.10 0.28 20.70
C LEU A 73 16.12 -0.55 19.90
N CYS A 74 16.56 -1.69 20.45
CA CYS A 74 17.50 -2.60 19.79
C CYS A 74 16.82 -3.75 19.01
N ALA A 75 15.50 -3.86 19.03
CA ALA A 75 14.75 -4.93 18.36
C ALA A 75 14.62 -4.75 16.84
N GLY A 76 14.67 -3.50 16.36
CA GLY A 76 14.48 -3.15 14.94
C GLY A 76 15.29 -4.00 13.96
N PRO A 77 16.63 -4.10 14.12
CA PRO A 77 17.45 -4.92 13.24
C PRO A 77 17.09 -6.41 13.25
N LEU A 78 16.73 -6.96 14.42
CA LEU A 78 16.33 -8.36 14.52
C LEU A 78 14.96 -8.60 13.86
N ALA A 79 14.02 -7.68 14.04
CA ALA A 79 12.72 -7.75 13.40
C ALA A 79 12.83 -7.68 11.86
N ILE A 80 13.71 -6.83 11.32
CA ILE A 80 14.03 -6.81 9.88
C ILE A 80 14.66 -8.12 9.42
N LYS A 81 15.61 -8.70 10.18
CA LYS A 81 16.22 -10.00 9.86
C LYS A 81 15.17 -11.10 9.70
N TYR A 82 14.09 -11.05 10.49
CA TYR A 82 12.96 -11.98 10.37
C TYR A 82 11.83 -11.51 9.43
N ASN A 83 11.98 -10.34 8.79
CA ASN A 83 10.92 -9.68 8.02
C ASN A 83 9.58 -9.65 8.81
N ALA A 84 9.65 -9.23 10.07
CA ALA A 84 8.54 -9.24 11.01
C ALA A 84 8.17 -7.81 11.44
N PRO A 85 6.87 -7.52 11.67
CA PRO A 85 6.47 -6.30 12.37
C PRO A 85 6.85 -6.38 13.85
N ILE A 86 7.00 -5.20 14.47
CA ILE A 86 7.06 -5.05 15.94
C ILE A 86 5.66 -4.69 16.43
N LEU A 87 5.12 -5.51 17.35
CA LEU A 87 3.84 -5.26 18.01
C LEU A 87 4.04 -5.14 19.52
N PHE A 88 3.11 -4.45 20.18
CA PHE A 88 3.16 -4.21 21.62
C PHE A 88 2.29 -5.18 22.42
N ILE A 89 2.78 -5.59 23.58
CA ILE A 89 2.06 -6.42 24.56
C ILE A 89 2.13 -5.82 25.97
N GLY A 90 1.22 -6.25 26.85
CA GLY A 90 1.28 -5.95 28.28
C GLY A 90 2.07 -7.01 29.06
N THR A 91 2.27 -6.76 30.36
CA THR A 91 2.98 -7.70 31.26
C THR A 91 2.23 -9.04 31.41
N TYR A 92 0.90 -8.99 31.50
CA TYR A 92 0.07 -10.16 31.81
C TYR A 92 -0.89 -10.54 30.69
N SER A 93 -1.02 -9.70 29.66
CA SER A 93 -2.05 -9.81 28.63
C SER A 93 -1.58 -9.30 27.27
N ILE A 94 -2.27 -9.76 26.24
CA ILE A 94 -2.19 -9.23 24.87
C ILE A 94 -3.48 -8.46 24.61
N ASP A 95 -3.35 -7.21 24.20
CA ASP A 95 -4.50 -6.41 23.77
C ASP A 95 -5.17 -7.01 22.51
N SER A 96 -6.49 -6.85 22.41
CA SER A 96 -7.29 -7.37 21.30
C SER A 96 -6.79 -6.94 19.90
N ASN A 97 -6.27 -5.72 19.76
CA ASN A 97 -5.71 -5.21 18.50
C ASN A 97 -4.45 -6.00 18.11
N THR A 98 -3.51 -6.18 19.05
CA THR A 98 -2.31 -7.01 18.83
C THR A 98 -2.68 -8.45 18.53
N TYR A 99 -3.63 -9.03 19.28
CA TYR A 99 -4.08 -10.41 19.06
C TYR A 99 -4.67 -10.62 17.67
N ASN A 100 -5.56 -9.73 17.24
CA ASN A 100 -6.20 -9.80 15.92
C ASN A 100 -5.17 -9.60 14.80
N GLU A 101 -4.19 -8.71 15.00
CA GLU A 101 -3.14 -8.48 14.02
C GLU A 101 -2.23 -9.69 13.85
N ILE A 102 -1.86 -10.38 14.95
CA ILE A 102 -1.11 -11.65 14.89
C ILE A 102 -1.86 -12.68 14.04
N LYS A 103 -3.19 -12.80 14.24
CA LYS A 103 -4.03 -13.72 13.45
C LYS A 103 -4.11 -13.30 11.98
N ARG A 104 -4.26 -12.01 11.70
CA ARG A 104 -4.30 -11.46 10.33
C ARG A 104 -3.01 -11.77 9.58
N LEU A 105 -1.87 -11.60 10.25
CA LEU A 105 -0.55 -11.91 9.71
C LEU A 105 -0.32 -13.40 9.47
N GLN A 106 -1.10 -14.27 10.13
CA GLN A 106 -0.96 -15.73 10.14
C GLN A 106 0.38 -16.21 10.70
N ALA A 107 0.94 -15.45 11.64
CA ALA A 107 2.24 -15.74 12.23
C ALA A 107 2.27 -17.11 12.93
N LYS A 108 3.44 -17.74 12.89
CA LYS A 108 3.72 -19.06 13.48
C LYS A 108 4.72 -18.98 14.62
N THR A 109 5.59 -17.98 14.59
CA THR A 109 6.60 -17.74 15.61
C THR A 109 6.43 -16.36 16.23
N ALA A 110 6.36 -16.30 17.56
CA ALA A 110 6.44 -15.05 18.30
C ALA A 110 7.82 -14.95 18.98
N VAL A 111 8.54 -13.86 18.72
CA VAL A 111 9.81 -13.55 19.39
C VAL A 111 9.55 -12.43 20.39
N ILE A 112 9.49 -12.77 21.67
CA ILE A 112 9.26 -11.83 22.77
C ILE A 112 10.61 -11.31 23.24
N ILE A 113 10.79 -9.99 23.18
CA ILE A 113 11.98 -9.32 23.69
C ILE A 113 11.61 -8.59 24.97
N CYS A 114 12.17 -9.04 26.09
CA CYS A 114 11.89 -8.49 27.42
C CYS A 114 13.02 -8.80 28.39
N GLU A 115 13.08 -8.11 29.53
CA GLU A 115 13.91 -8.57 30.65
C GLU A 115 13.37 -9.91 31.21
N PHE A 116 14.22 -10.68 31.88
CA PHE A 116 13.84 -11.96 32.46
C PHE A 116 12.66 -11.80 33.44
N GLY A 117 11.58 -12.56 33.21
CA GLY A 117 10.37 -12.50 34.04
C GLY A 117 9.45 -11.30 33.79
N ALA A 118 9.81 -10.37 32.89
CA ALA A 118 9.03 -9.13 32.67
C ALA A 118 7.70 -9.34 31.92
N VAL A 119 7.47 -10.53 31.36
CA VAL A 119 6.22 -10.92 30.66
C VAL A 119 5.79 -12.31 31.16
N SER A 120 4.58 -12.38 31.71
CA SER A 120 3.97 -13.58 32.30
C SER A 120 3.79 -14.72 31.28
N GLY A 121 3.78 -15.97 31.76
CA GLY A 121 3.42 -17.15 30.95
C GLY A 121 1.96 -17.18 30.49
N THR A 122 1.07 -16.37 31.08
CA THR A 122 -0.32 -16.19 30.59
C THR A 122 -0.37 -15.61 29.17
N VAL A 123 0.66 -14.85 28.79
CA VAL A 123 0.83 -14.36 27.41
C VAL A 123 1.03 -15.52 26.44
N ASP A 124 1.74 -16.58 26.84
CA ASP A 124 2.05 -17.72 25.97
C ASP A 124 0.79 -18.51 25.58
N GLN A 125 -0.15 -18.65 26.53
CA GLN A 125 -1.45 -19.26 26.28
C GLN A 125 -2.28 -18.44 25.28
N THR A 126 -2.23 -17.11 25.40
CA THR A 126 -2.93 -16.20 24.49
C THR A 126 -2.32 -16.25 23.09
N LEU A 127 -0.99 -16.30 22.96
CA LEU A 127 -0.28 -16.46 21.69
C LEU A 127 -0.61 -17.80 21.02
N SER A 128 -0.63 -18.88 21.79
CA SER A 128 -1.00 -20.20 21.30
C SER A 128 -2.41 -20.21 20.71
N SER A 129 -3.35 -19.54 21.39
CA SER A 129 -4.73 -19.37 20.90
C SER A 129 -4.83 -18.51 19.64
N ALA A 130 -3.86 -17.61 19.41
CA ALA A 130 -3.74 -16.83 18.18
C ALA A 130 -3.14 -17.63 17.00
N GLY A 131 -2.73 -18.87 17.22
CA GLY A 131 -2.14 -19.74 16.19
C GLY A 131 -0.62 -19.72 16.11
N ILE A 132 0.05 -19.13 17.12
CA ILE A 132 1.50 -19.21 17.29
C ILE A 132 1.87 -20.60 17.80
N SER A 133 2.73 -21.30 17.08
CA SER A 133 3.21 -22.65 17.44
C SER A 133 4.59 -22.63 18.10
N ASN A 134 5.34 -21.55 17.94
CA ASN A 134 6.68 -21.39 18.52
C ASN A 134 6.78 -20.04 19.24
N ILE A 135 7.14 -20.07 20.51
CA ILE A 135 7.32 -18.86 21.32
C ILE A 135 8.76 -18.85 21.79
N GLU A 136 9.47 -17.79 21.40
CA GLU A 136 10.86 -17.59 21.73
C GLU A 136 10.98 -16.33 22.61
N ARG A 137 11.79 -16.41 23.67
CA ARG A 137 12.09 -15.27 24.53
C ARG A 137 13.57 -14.91 24.41
N ILE A 138 13.84 -13.67 24.04
CA ILE A 138 15.17 -13.08 24.05
C ILE A 138 15.21 -12.13 25.24
N SER A 139 15.94 -12.51 26.28
CA SER A 139 15.94 -11.81 27.56
C SER A 139 17.29 -11.87 28.26
N GLY A 140 17.70 -10.74 28.84
CA GLY A 140 18.75 -10.65 29.85
C GLY A 140 18.18 -10.27 31.22
N SER A 141 19.05 -10.24 32.24
CA SER A 141 18.72 -9.76 33.58
C SER A 141 18.41 -8.25 33.61
N ASP A 142 18.95 -7.51 32.66
CA ASP A 142 18.68 -6.10 32.42
C ASP A 142 18.65 -5.78 30.91
N ARG A 143 18.36 -4.52 30.59
CA ARG A 143 18.38 -3.97 29.22
C ARG A 143 19.74 -4.09 28.50
N TYR A 144 20.86 -4.07 29.22
CA TYR A 144 22.19 -4.15 28.63
C TYR A 144 22.48 -5.57 28.17
N GLU A 145 22.22 -6.55 29.03
CA GLU A 145 22.31 -7.97 28.70
C GLU A 145 21.30 -8.35 27.61
N THR A 146 20.06 -7.85 27.68
CA THR A 146 19.05 -8.08 26.63
C THR A 146 19.53 -7.57 25.27
N SER A 147 20.16 -6.39 25.21
CA SER A 147 20.75 -5.86 23.97
C SER A 147 21.87 -6.75 23.41
N VAL A 148 22.66 -7.39 24.28
CA VAL A 148 23.67 -8.38 23.87
C VAL A 148 23.03 -9.66 23.35
N GLU A 149 21.95 -10.16 23.98
CA GLU A 149 21.25 -11.35 23.48
C GLU A 149 20.66 -11.13 22.07
N ILE A 150 20.14 -9.93 21.80
CA ILE A 150 19.73 -9.55 20.44
C ILE A 150 20.93 -9.51 19.49
N ALA A 151 22.03 -8.87 19.90
CA ALA A 151 23.25 -8.76 19.08
C ALA A 151 23.85 -10.14 18.73
N LYS A 152 23.82 -11.10 19.66
CA LYS A 152 24.23 -12.49 19.41
C LYS A 152 23.43 -13.13 18.27
N ARG A 153 22.12 -12.85 18.17
CA ARG A 153 21.27 -13.35 17.08
C ARG A 153 21.55 -12.67 15.76
N LEU A 154 21.98 -11.41 15.76
CA LEU A 154 22.36 -10.68 14.55
C LEU A 154 23.71 -11.15 14.00
N GLY A 155 24.71 -11.28 14.89
CA GLY A 155 26.07 -11.70 14.52
C GLY A 155 26.86 -10.63 13.75
N SER A 156 26.47 -9.36 13.90
CA SER A 156 27.09 -8.24 13.18
C SER A 156 28.44 -7.87 13.77
N LYS A 157 29.37 -7.43 12.91
CA LYS A 157 30.67 -6.87 13.32
C LYS A 157 30.66 -5.35 13.45
N GLU A 158 29.54 -4.72 13.13
CA GLU A 158 29.31 -3.30 13.33
C GLU A 158 28.24 -3.13 14.41
N VAL A 159 28.52 -2.29 15.40
CA VAL A 159 27.59 -2.01 16.50
C VAL A 159 27.38 -0.51 16.66
N ALA A 160 26.15 -0.11 16.92
CA ALA A 160 25.83 1.19 17.47
C ALA A 160 25.69 1.06 18.99
N ILE A 161 26.30 1.98 19.74
CA ILE A 161 26.17 2.08 21.19
C ILE A 161 25.38 3.34 21.51
N ALA A 162 24.29 3.18 22.24
CA ALA A 162 23.40 4.25 22.65
C ALA A 162 23.02 4.12 24.14
N THR A 163 22.56 5.21 24.74
CA THR A 163 22.00 5.19 26.10
C THR A 163 20.48 5.08 26.05
N VAL A 164 19.89 4.67 27.18
CA VAL A 164 18.42 4.60 27.29
C VAL A 164 17.81 5.93 27.72
N ASP A 165 18.57 6.73 28.46
CA ASP A 165 18.14 8.05 28.93
C ASP A 165 17.93 9.03 27.76
N GLN A 166 18.61 8.80 26.63
CA GLN A 166 18.43 9.55 25.38
C GLN A 166 17.86 8.66 24.27
N TYR A 167 16.61 8.23 24.44
CA TYR A 167 15.93 7.36 23.45
C TYR A 167 15.95 7.91 22.01
N ALA A 168 15.93 9.25 21.85
CA ALA A 168 15.92 9.91 20.55
C ALA A 168 17.21 9.63 19.75
N ASP A 169 18.34 9.52 20.44
CA ASP A 169 19.63 9.17 19.84
C ASP A 169 19.60 7.71 19.35
N ALA A 170 19.15 6.78 20.19
CA ALA A 170 19.00 5.37 19.82
C ALA A 170 18.01 5.17 18.66
N LEU A 171 16.86 5.87 18.69
CA LEU A 171 15.86 5.83 17.62
C LEU A 171 16.42 6.36 16.29
N SER A 172 17.32 7.35 16.33
CA SER A 172 17.91 7.94 15.13
C SER A 172 18.79 6.97 14.34
N ILE A 173 19.50 6.07 15.01
CA ILE A 173 20.32 5.05 14.33
C ILE A 173 19.52 3.80 13.97
N ALA A 174 18.36 3.58 14.60
CA ALA A 174 17.63 2.31 14.50
C ALA A 174 17.22 1.91 13.07
N PRO A 175 16.69 2.80 12.20
CA PRO A 175 16.38 2.45 10.82
C PRO A 175 17.61 2.03 10.01
N ILE A 176 18.74 2.71 10.23
CA ILE A 176 20.01 2.43 9.53
C ILE A 176 20.58 1.11 10.01
N ALA A 177 20.61 0.88 11.33
CA ALA A 177 21.02 -0.39 11.90
C ALA A 177 20.14 -1.53 11.38
N ALA A 178 18.84 -1.29 11.22
CA ALA A 178 17.91 -2.27 10.70
C ALA A 178 18.10 -2.55 9.20
N ALA A 179 18.31 -1.52 8.38
CA ALA A 179 18.59 -1.66 6.95
C ALA A 179 19.94 -2.34 6.68
N LYS A 180 20.97 -2.04 7.49
CA LYS A 180 22.34 -2.55 7.30
C LYS A 180 22.66 -3.81 8.11
N GLY A 181 21.77 -4.23 9.01
CA GLY A 181 21.97 -5.40 9.88
C GLY A 181 23.00 -5.18 11.00
N PHE A 182 23.18 -3.95 11.48
CA PHE A 182 24.02 -3.64 12.63
C PHE A 182 23.32 -4.01 13.94
N SER A 183 24.10 -4.29 14.98
CA SER A 183 23.52 -4.45 16.32
C SER A 183 23.44 -3.11 17.04
N ILE A 184 22.44 -2.93 17.89
CA ILE A 184 22.33 -1.79 18.80
C ILE A 184 22.55 -2.31 20.21
N LEU A 185 23.60 -1.84 20.85
CA LEU A 185 23.98 -2.19 22.22
C LEU A 185 23.69 -1.00 23.13
N LEU A 186 23.16 -1.28 24.32
CA LEU A 186 22.81 -0.25 25.29
C LEU A 186 23.91 -0.12 26.35
N THR A 187 24.14 1.09 26.83
CA THR A 187 25.11 1.39 27.90
C THR A 187 24.59 2.46 28.85
N PRO A 188 24.98 2.44 30.14
CA PRO A 188 25.00 3.64 30.99
C PRO A 188 25.90 4.73 30.37
N SER A 189 25.72 5.97 30.82
CA SER A 189 26.43 7.14 30.27
C SER A 189 27.93 7.17 30.58
N ASP A 190 28.35 6.61 31.72
CA ASP A 190 29.70 6.76 32.27
C ASP A 190 30.54 5.48 32.26
N SER A 191 29.91 4.33 32.09
CA SER A 191 30.55 3.03 32.28
C SER A 191 30.06 2.02 31.24
N LEU A 192 31.01 1.34 30.59
CA LEU A 192 30.71 0.28 29.62
C LEU A 192 30.52 -1.05 30.37
N PRO A 193 29.32 -1.66 30.35
CA PRO A 193 29.05 -2.88 31.09
C PRO A 193 29.94 -4.04 30.65
N ALA A 194 30.28 -4.93 31.58
CA ALA A 194 31.17 -6.07 31.31
C ALA A 194 30.62 -6.99 30.20
N VAL A 195 29.30 -7.20 30.16
CA VAL A 195 28.64 -8.02 29.13
C VAL A 195 28.82 -7.44 27.71
N ILE A 196 28.84 -6.11 27.60
CA ILE A 196 29.05 -5.39 26.33
C ILE A 196 30.51 -5.53 25.90
N LYS A 197 31.47 -5.35 26.82
CA LYS A 197 32.91 -5.58 26.56
C LYS A 197 33.18 -7.02 26.09
N GLN A 198 32.58 -8.00 26.77
CA GLN A 198 32.72 -9.40 26.40
C GLN A 198 32.14 -9.67 25.01
N HIS A 199 30.96 -9.13 24.70
CA HIS A 199 30.38 -9.27 23.37
C HIS A 199 31.30 -8.68 22.28
N ILE A 200 31.80 -7.45 22.51
CA ILE A 200 32.74 -6.76 21.60
C ILE A 200 33.97 -7.65 21.29
N ASN A 201 34.56 -8.24 22.32
CA ASN A 201 35.73 -9.10 22.19
C ASN A 201 35.40 -10.44 21.51
N ASN A 202 34.32 -11.11 21.93
CA ASN A 202 33.95 -12.43 21.45
C ASN A 202 33.55 -12.43 19.97
N TYR A 203 32.83 -11.38 19.53
CA TYR A 203 32.37 -11.23 18.15
C TYR A 203 33.38 -10.49 17.26
N LYS A 204 34.51 -10.04 17.83
CA LYS A 204 35.56 -9.29 17.14
C LYS A 204 34.96 -8.13 16.35
N ILE A 205 34.27 -7.25 17.08
CA ILE A 205 33.64 -6.07 16.50
C ILE A 205 34.73 -5.19 15.88
N ASP A 206 34.52 -4.77 14.63
CA ASP A 206 35.50 -4.01 13.85
C ASP A 206 35.20 -2.50 13.87
N ARG A 207 33.94 -2.13 14.13
CA ARG A 207 33.44 -0.75 14.11
C ARG A 207 32.40 -0.50 15.19
N THR A 208 32.56 0.62 15.88
CA THR A 208 31.59 1.11 16.87
C THR A 208 31.09 2.50 16.48
N TYR A 209 29.77 2.69 16.41
CA TYR A 209 29.16 4.01 16.30
C TYR A 209 28.65 4.45 17.66
N LEU A 210 29.22 5.52 18.23
CA LEU A 210 28.78 6.08 19.51
C LEU A 210 27.72 7.13 19.21
N ILE A 211 26.48 6.89 19.64
CA ILE A 211 25.34 7.75 19.31
C ILE A 211 25.04 8.67 20.48
N GLY A 212 25.43 9.93 20.37
CA GLY A 212 25.33 10.94 21.42
C GLY A 212 26.66 11.59 21.79
N GLY A 213 26.56 12.80 22.34
CA GLY A 213 27.71 13.61 22.76
C GLY A 213 28.48 13.00 23.94
N THR A 214 29.56 13.65 24.36
CA THR A 214 30.38 13.14 25.47
C THR A 214 29.71 13.22 26.83
N GLU A 215 28.65 14.02 26.95
CA GLU A 215 27.78 14.09 28.13
C GLU A 215 26.74 12.96 28.16
N VAL A 216 26.45 12.36 27.00
CA VAL A 216 25.53 11.22 26.86
C VAL A 216 26.30 9.91 26.96
N ILE A 217 27.41 9.79 26.23
CA ILE A 217 28.32 8.63 26.27
C ILE A 217 29.73 9.14 26.55
N GLY A 218 30.22 8.89 27.76
CA GLY A 218 31.48 9.39 28.29
C GLY A 218 32.70 9.05 27.42
N LYS A 219 33.72 9.92 27.47
CA LYS A 219 34.98 9.74 26.72
C LYS A 219 35.73 8.46 27.11
N GLU A 220 35.55 7.96 28.33
CA GLU A 220 36.18 6.72 28.76
C GLU A 220 35.58 5.49 28.07
N ILE A 221 34.28 5.51 27.74
CA ILE A 221 33.66 4.43 26.95
C ILE A 221 34.26 4.38 25.55
N GLU A 222 34.49 5.55 24.94
CA GLU A 222 35.08 5.66 23.59
C GLU A 222 36.47 5.01 23.49
N LYS A 223 37.28 5.09 24.54
CA LYS A 223 38.60 4.44 24.59
C LYS A 223 38.54 2.91 24.72
N GLN A 224 37.39 2.37 25.10
CA GLN A 224 37.20 0.95 25.41
C GLN A 224 36.57 0.17 24.25
N VAL A 225 36.21 0.83 23.15
CA VAL A 225 35.50 0.23 22.02
C VAL A 225 36.34 0.28 20.74
N PRO A 226 36.20 -0.68 19.82
CA PRO A 226 36.98 -0.73 18.60
C PRO A 226 36.52 0.32 17.58
N SER A 227 37.49 1.01 16.98
CA SER A 227 37.31 1.95 15.87
C SER A 227 36.11 2.91 16.02
N PRO A 228 36.00 3.65 17.14
CA PRO A 228 34.82 4.47 17.43
C PRO A 228 34.61 5.57 16.39
N VAL A 229 33.35 5.76 16.01
CA VAL A 229 32.85 6.92 15.25
C VAL A 229 31.72 7.53 16.05
N ARG A 230 31.96 8.70 16.64
CA ARG A 230 30.93 9.43 17.39
C ARG A 230 30.05 10.24 16.46
N LEU A 231 28.73 10.09 16.61
CA LEU A 231 27.70 10.84 15.89
C LEU A 231 26.86 11.59 16.92
N ALA A 232 27.05 12.90 17.00
CA ALA A 232 26.43 13.74 18.01
C ALA A 232 26.30 15.18 17.50
N GLY A 233 25.11 15.76 17.64
CA GLY A 233 24.85 17.16 17.39
C GLY A 233 24.64 17.95 18.69
N ASN A 234 24.27 19.22 18.54
CA ASN A 234 23.97 20.09 19.69
C ASN A 234 22.68 19.70 20.43
N ASP A 235 21.77 19.02 19.74
CA ASP A 235 20.53 18.49 20.27
C ASP A 235 20.16 17.19 19.55
N ARG A 236 19.06 16.54 19.98
CA ARG A 236 18.58 15.27 19.40
C ARG A 236 18.23 15.36 17.91
N TYR A 237 17.84 16.53 17.41
CA TYR A 237 17.49 16.73 16.01
C TYR A 237 18.74 16.88 15.14
N ASP A 238 19.74 17.58 15.66
CA ASP A 238 21.05 17.70 15.01
C ASP A 238 21.80 16.36 15.03
N THR A 239 21.72 15.60 16.14
CA THR A 239 22.21 14.20 16.18
C THR A 239 21.51 13.35 15.11
N ASN A 240 20.17 13.39 15.04
CA ASN A 240 19.40 12.68 13.99
C ASN A 240 19.86 13.07 12.58
N ARG A 241 20.02 14.37 12.31
CA ARG A 241 20.50 14.90 11.03
C ARG A 241 21.91 14.42 10.68
N LEU A 242 22.86 14.48 11.63
CA LEU A 242 24.24 14.04 11.41
C LEU A 242 24.35 12.54 11.15
N ILE A 243 23.51 11.74 11.81
CA ILE A 243 23.40 10.30 11.54
C ILE A 243 22.88 10.08 10.11
N MET A 244 21.79 10.74 9.71
CA MET A 244 21.29 10.62 8.34
C MET A 244 22.30 11.13 7.30
N GLU A 245 23.07 12.17 7.60
CA GLU A 245 24.13 12.69 6.74
C GLU A 245 25.25 11.67 6.56
N LYS A 246 25.71 11.04 7.66
CA LYS A 246 26.74 9.99 7.63
C LYS A 246 26.34 8.81 6.74
N PHE A 247 25.07 8.46 6.74
CA PHE A 247 24.52 7.31 6.02
C PHE A 247 23.68 7.71 4.79
N ALA A 248 23.85 8.94 4.27
CA ALA A 248 22.97 9.46 3.22
C ALA A 248 23.01 8.65 1.92
N SER A 249 24.13 7.96 1.61
CA SER A 249 24.24 7.06 0.45
C SER A 249 23.56 5.71 0.65
N ASP A 250 23.30 5.32 1.90
CA ASP A 250 22.62 4.09 2.26
C ASP A 250 21.10 4.30 2.46
N LEU A 251 20.64 5.55 2.41
CA LEU A 251 19.25 5.92 2.67
C LEU A 251 18.52 6.32 1.37
N ASP A 252 17.28 5.85 1.22
CA ASP A 252 16.34 6.29 0.18
C ASP A 252 15.43 7.39 0.74
N PHE A 253 15.62 8.62 0.28
CA PHE A 253 14.84 9.80 0.68
C PHE A 253 13.53 9.96 -0.11
N ASN A 254 13.15 9.01 -0.97
CA ASN A 254 11.82 9.00 -1.60
C ASN A 254 10.71 8.68 -0.60
N LYS A 255 11.03 7.96 0.47
CA LYS A 255 10.13 7.63 1.58
C LYS A 255 10.75 8.22 2.84
N ILE A 256 10.04 9.13 3.52
CA ILE A 256 10.54 9.78 4.73
C ILE A 256 9.54 9.56 5.85
N TYR A 257 9.98 8.96 6.95
CA TYR A 257 9.13 8.75 8.12
C TYR A 257 9.33 9.89 9.11
N ALA A 258 8.28 10.64 9.39
CA ALA A 258 8.29 11.69 10.39
C ALA A 258 7.89 11.11 11.75
N ALA A 259 8.75 11.32 12.74
CA ALA A 259 8.57 10.85 14.11
C ALA A 259 8.74 12.00 15.10
N THR A 260 8.17 11.88 16.29
CA THR A 260 8.46 12.82 17.38
C THR A 260 9.83 12.54 17.97
N GLY A 261 10.61 13.59 18.17
CA GLY A 261 11.77 13.58 19.05
C GLY A 261 11.42 14.02 20.47
N GLU A 262 10.16 14.31 20.80
CA GLU A 262 9.72 14.85 22.09
C GLU A 262 9.00 13.84 22.98
N GLY A 263 9.09 14.09 24.29
CA GLY A 263 8.30 13.41 25.34
C GLY A 263 8.85 12.05 25.77
N GLU A 264 8.89 11.82 27.09
CA GLU A 264 9.35 10.56 27.69
C GLU A 264 8.59 9.31 27.22
N ASN A 265 7.44 9.46 26.55
CA ASN A 265 6.61 8.38 26.02
C ASN A 265 6.35 8.45 24.50
N GLY A 266 6.95 9.41 23.78
CA GLY A 266 6.70 9.64 22.35
C GLY A 266 7.37 8.64 21.40
N TYR A 267 8.15 7.70 21.92
CA TYR A 267 8.95 6.77 21.11
C TYR A 267 8.13 5.62 20.51
N ALA A 268 6.99 5.23 21.09
CA ALA A 268 6.35 3.94 20.79
C ALA A 268 5.91 3.83 19.32
N ASP A 269 5.28 4.89 18.80
CA ASP A 269 4.83 4.95 17.41
C ASP A 269 6.03 4.89 16.43
N SER A 270 7.07 5.65 16.73
CA SER A 270 8.29 5.76 15.93
C SER A 270 9.08 4.45 15.91
N LEU A 271 9.12 3.76 17.04
CA LEU A 271 9.79 2.49 17.25
C LEU A 271 9.15 1.36 16.42
N ALA A 272 7.83 1.26 16.42
CA ALA A 272 7.15 0.33 15.53
C ALA A 272 7.46 0.66 14.06
N GLY A 273 7.64 1.94 13.72
CA GLY A 273 7.99 2.39 12.38
C GLY A 273 9.43 2.07 11.93
N VAL A 274 10.35 1.74 12.85
CA VAL A 274 11.75 1.38 12.52
C VAL A 274 11.82 0.26 11.50
N VAL A 275 10.95 -0.74 11.60
CA VAL A 275 10.92 -1.87 10.67
C VAL A 275 10.37 -1.49 9.29
N LEU A 276 9.48 -0.49 9.18
CA LEU A 276 9.09 0.01 7.85
C LEU A 276 10.22 0.80 7.21
N ALA A 277 10.85 1.67 8.00
CA ALA A 277 11.96 2.49 7.56
C ALA A 277 13.15 1.61 7.14
N GLY A 278 13.57 0.66 7.97
CA GLY A 278 14.64 -0.29 7.65
C GLY A 278 14.37 -1.13 6.41
N LYS A 279 13.13 -1.62 6.22
CA LYS A 279 12.73 -2.45 5.06
C LYS A 279 12.83 -1.70 3.72
N THR A 280 12.72 -0.37 3.76
CA THR A 280 12.78 0.50 2.58
C THR A 280 14.07 1.31 2.52
N SER A 281 15.01 1.07 3.45
CA SER A 281 16.19 1.91 3.64
C SER A 281 15.85 3.40 3.79
N SER A 282 14.68 3.72 4.35
CA SER A 282 14.19 5.09 4.50
C SER A 282 14.67 5.71 5.82
N PRO A 283 14.87 7.04 5.86
CA PRO A 283 15.12 7.74 7.12
C PRO A 283 13.87 7.80 8.02
N ILE A 284 14.08 7.73 9.33
CA ILE A 284 13.18 8.33 10.33
C ILE A 284 13.78 9.67 10.73
N VAL A 285 13.01 10.74 10.47
CA VAL A 285 13.38 12.11 10.81
C VAL A 285 12.66 12.50 12.09
N LEU A 286 13.42 12.90 13.10
CA LEU A 286 12.88 13.38 14.37
C LEU A 286 12.48 14.85 14.27
N ASN A 287 11.31 15.16 14.80
CA ASN A 287 10.73 16.50 14.78
C ASN A 287 10.28 16.91 16.19
N SER A 288 10.24 18.21 16.46
CA SER A 288 9.57 18.72 17.66
C SER A 288 8.08 18.91 17.34
N LYS A 289 7.45 19.96 17.88
CA LYS A 289 6.18 20.47 17.34
C LYS A 289 6.33 21.13 15.96
N THR A 290 7.57 21.35 15.50
CA THR A 290 7.93 21.87 14.17
C THR A 290 9.11 21.08 13.58
N LEU A 291 9.38 21.22 12.28
CA LEU A 291 10.55 20.65 11.62
C LEU A 291 11.77 21.58 11.84
N PRO A 292 12.81 21.15 12.58
CA PRO A 292 13.98 21.97 12.84
C PRO A 292 14.64 22.44 11.54
N LYS A 293 15.09 23.71 11.51
CA LYS A 293 15.58 24.35 10.28
C LYS A 293 16.75 23.58 9.64
N SER A 294 17.75 23.17 10.42
CA SER A 294 18.90 22.40 9.93
C SER A 294 18.48 21.07 9.31
N THR A 295 17.54 20.37 9.95
CA THR A 295 16.95 19.13 9.46
C THR A 295 16.16 19.35 8.18
N ARG A 296 15.33 20.40 8.12
CA ARG A 296 14.58 20.79 6.91
C ARG A 296 15.49 21.06 5.73
N ASP A 297 16.54 21.86 5.93
CA ASP A 297 17.47 22.24 4.87
C ASP A 297 18.24 21.01 4.36
N PHE A 298 18.65 20.11 5.27
CA PHE A 298 19.25 18.83 4.92
C PHE A 298 18.29 17.94 4.11
N ILE A 299 17.07 17.71 4.60
CA ILE A 299 16.09 16.86 3.92
C ILE A 299 15.73 17.45 2.55
N LEU A 300 15.54 18.77 2.44
CA LEU A 300 15.29 19.45 1.17
C LEU A 300 16.39 19.16 0.14
N SER A 301 17.65 19.06 0.57
CA SER A 301 18.77 18.72 -0.32
C SER A 301 18.78 17.27 -0.81
N LYS A 302 17.97 16.40 -0.20
CA LYS A 302 17.88 14.97 -0.50
C LYS A 302 16.56 14.56 -1.15
N MET A 303 15.49 15.31 -0.93
CA MET A 303 14.18 15.05 -1.49
C MET A 303 14.20 15.05 -3.02
N THR A 304 13.41 14.16 -3.61
CA THR A 304 13.04 14.17 -5.02
C THR A 304 11.59 14.64 -5.17
N VAL A 305 11.11 14.85 -6.39
CA VAL A 305 9.67 15.15 -6.59
C VAL A 305 8.76 14.01 -6.15
N ALA A 306 9.29 12.79 -6.15
CA ALA A 306 8.62 11.58 -5.68
C ALA A 306 8.77 11.38 -4.17
N SER A 307 9.49 12.24 -3.44
CA SER A 307 9.50 12.15 -1.98
C SER A 307 8.11 12.31 -1.41
N TYR A 308 7.76 11.45 -0.46
CA TYR A 308 6.54 11.58 0.32
C TYR A 308 6.80 11.24 1.78
N ILE A 309 5.98 11.84 2.65
CA ILE A 309 6.17 11.81 4.10
C ILE A 309 5.13 10.92 4.73
N ILE A 310 5.56 10.05 5.63
CA ILE A 310 4.67 9.23 6.46
C ILE A 310 4.82 9.67 7.91
N ALA A 311 3.77 10.26 8.49
CA ALA A 311 3.74 10.56 9.91
C ALA A 311 3.50 9.27 10.73
N LEU A 312 4.37 8.98 11.69
CA LEU A 312 4.25 7.87 12.62
C LEU A 312 3.62 8.36 13.92
N GLY A 313 2.37 7.99 14.17
CA GLY A 313 1.60 8.40 15.34
C GLY A 313 0.54 9.46 15.05
N GLY A 314 -0.30 9.73 16.06
CA GLY A 314 -1.41 10.69 15.98
C GLY A 314 -0.94 12.15 15.85
N GLU A 315 -1.89 13.09 15.71
CA GLU A 315 -1.58 14.53 15.59
C GLU A 315 -0.87 15.10 16.83
N GLU A 316 -1.18 14.57 18.02
CA GLU A 316 -0.50 15.00 19.25
C GLU A 316 1.00 14.66 19.25
N VAL A 317 1.36 13.55 18.60
CA VAL A 317 2.71 13.01 18.49
C VAL A 317 3.44 13.68 17.32
N VAL A 318 2.86 13.64 16.11
CA VAL A 318 3.39 14.32 14.92
C VAL A 318 2.34 15.31 14.41
N PRO A 319 2.45 16.60 14.79
CA PRO A 319 1.48 17.62 14.40
C PRO A 319 1.35 17.78 12.89
N TYR A 320 0.16 18.16 12.40
CA TYR A 320 -0.02 18.49 10.97
C TYR A 320 0.90 19.62 10.50
N GLN A 321 1.27 20.53 11.40
CA GLN A 321 2.24 21.58 11.11
C GLN A 321 3.58 21.00 10.62
N VAL A 322 4.11 19.96 11.29
CA VAL A 322 5.34 19.29 10.85
C VAL A 322 5.18 18.75 9.43
N VAL A 323 4.06 18.08 9.15
CA VAL A 323 3.78 17.51 7.82
C VAL A 323 3.64 18.62 6.76
N ASN A 324 3.04 19.75 7.11
CA ASN A 324 2.95 20.92 6.23
C ASN A 324 4.34 21.49 5.90
N GLU A 325 5.24 21.60 6.87
CA GLU A 325 6.61 22.12 6.65
C GLU A 325 7.43 21.19 5.73
N TYR A 326 7.19 19.88 5.77
CA TYR A 326 7.74 18.97 4.76
C TYR A 326 7.12 19.19 3.37
N ASN A 327 5.80 19.37 3.27
CA ASN A 327 5.13 19.63 2.00
C ASN A 327 5.60 20.95 1.37
N GLU A 328 5.82 21.98 2.18
CA GLU A 328 6.45 23.23 1.74
C GLU A 328 7.86 22.99 1.18
N SER A 329 8.63 22.10 1.80
CA SER A 329 9.94 21.71 1.30
C SER A 329 9.83 20.95 -0.03
N LEU A 330 8.89 20.01 -0.14
CA LEU A 330 8.61 19.27 -1.36
C LEU A 330 8.16 20.19 -2.50
N ASN A 331 7.37 21.22 -2.21
CA ASN A 331 6.95 22.23 -3.19
C ASN A 331 8.14 23.04 -3.75
N LYS A 332 9.25 23.17 -3.00
CA LYS A 332 10.48 23.79 -3.52
C LYS A 332 11.23 22.88 -4.50
N VAL A 333 11.10 21.55 -4.32
CA VAL A 333 11.65 20.53 -5.23
C VAL A 333 10.80 20.44 -6.50
N ARG A 334 9.47 20.50 -6.36
CA ARG A 334 8.50 20.52 -7.45
C ARG A 334 8.48 21.91 -8.13
N LYS A 335 9.44 22.15 -9.03
CA LYS A 335 9.55 23.43 -9.78
C LYS A 335 8.30 23.76 -10.57
N SER A 336 7.52 22.77 -10.98
CA SER A 336 6.22 22.95 -11.62
C SER A 336 5.23 21.91 -11.13
N VAL A 337 3.97 22.31 -10.95
CA VAL A 337 2.87 21.43 -10.54
C VAL A 337 1.66 21.68 -11.44
N PHE A 338 1.16 20.64 -12.10
CA PHE A 338 -0.09 20.67 -12.85
C PHE A 338 -1.15 19.90 -12.06
N ASN A 339 -2.08 20.62 -11.46
CA ASN A 339 -3.10 20.09 -10.54
C ASN A 339 -4.53 20.43 -10.99
N GLN A 340 -4.69 20.85 -12.24
CA GLN A 340 -5.98 21.11 -12.87
C GLN A 340 -6.02 20.43 -14.23
N LYS A 341 -7.16 19.83 -14.57
CA LYS A 341 -7.43 19.26 -15.90
C LYS A 341 -7.09 20.26 -17.00
N GLY A 342 -6.44 19.80 -18.07
CA GLY A 342 -6.12 20.65 -19.21
C GLY A 342 -4.91 20.19 -20.03
N ASN A 343 -4.58 20.99 -21.04
CA ASN A 343 -3.43 20.77 -21.91
C ASN A 343 -2.31 21.75 -21.55
N TYR A 344 -1.11 21.22 -21.30
CA TYR A 344 0.05 21.98 -20.85
C TYR A 344 1.19 21.84 -21.86
N GLY A 345 1.84 22.96 -22.19
CA GLY A 345 2.84 23.04 -23.25
C GLY A 345 2.26 23.49 -24.60
N PRO A 346 3.13 23.92 -25.53
CA PRO A 346 2.69 24.59 -26.75
C PRO A 346 2.05 23.60 -27.74
N THR A 347 1.20 24.10 -28.63
CA THR A 347 0.60 23.28 -29.71
C THR A 347 1.59 22.95 -30.83
N SER A 348 2.69 23.71 -30.94
CA SER A 348 3.79 23.48 -31.89
C SER A 348 5.12 23.96 -31.28
N GLY A 349 6.25 23.47 -31.81
CA GLY A 349 7.57 23.73 -31.22
C GLY A 349 7.81 22.90 -29.96
N THR A 350 8.73 23.31 -29.10
CA THR A 350 9.01 22.61 -27.82
C THR A 350 9.32 23.63 -26.72
N SER A 351 8.67 23.51 -25.57
CA SER A 351 8.99 24.28 -24.36
C SER A 351 9.87 23.48 -23.40
N THR A 352 10.59 24.17 -22.51
CA THR A 352 11.43 23.52 -21.49
C THR A 352 10.95 23.89 -20.08
N ILE A 353 10.80 22.89 -19.22
CA ILE A 353 10.60 23.06 -17.78
C ILE A 353 11.95 22.90 -17.10
N ALA A 354 12.45 23.99 -16.51
CA ALA A 354 13.70 24.00 -15.75
C ALA A 354 13.49 23.31 -14.40
N GLY A 355 13.88 22.03 -14.33
CA GLY A 355 13.74 21.17 -13.16
C GLY A 355 12.57 20.19 -13.29
N SER A 356 12.06 19.75 -12.13
CA SER A 356 11.14 18.63 -12.06
C SER A 356 9.67 19.06 -12.06
N LEU A 357 8.80 18.21 -12.63
CA LEU A 357 7.36 18.43 -12.78
C LEU A 357 6.57 17.41 -11.94
N ALA A 358 5.50 17.85 -11.27
CA ALA A 358 4.48 16.99 -10.71
C ALA A 358 3.13 17.18 -11.41
N VAL A 359 2.47 16.09 -11.76
CA VAL A 359 1.10 16.05 -12.30
C VAL A 359 0.21 15.42 -11.24
N GLU A 360 -0.77 16.17 -10.72
CA GLU A 360 -1.52 15.84 -9.50
C GLU A 360 -3.05 15.90 -9.73
N ALA A 361 -3.51 15.84 -10.97
CA ALA A 361 -4.93 15.78 -11.30
C ALA A 361 -5.18 14.92 -12.55
N PRO A 362 -6.37 14.31 -12.68
CA PRO A 362 -6.74 13.54 -13.86
C PRO A 362 -7.00 14.44 -15.09
N ASP A 363 -7.02 13.82 -16.25
CA ASP A 363 -7.32 14.41 -17.55
C ASP A 363 -6.34 15.52 -17.96
N ILE A 364 -5.06 15.34 -17.61
CA ILE A 364 -3.99 16.25 -17.99
C ILE A 364 -3.27 15.72 -19.23
N THR A 365 -3.08 16.59 -20.21
CA THR A 365 -2.15 16.35 -21.32
C THR A 365 -0.94 17.24 -21.14
N VAL A 366 0.26 16.68 -21.07
CA VAL A 366 1.51 17.41 -21.23
C VAL A 366 2.00 17.19 -22.64
N GLN A 367 2.26 18.25 -23.39
CA GLN A 367 2.63 18.15 -24.79
C GLN A 367 3.84 19.02 -25.17
N ASN A 368 4.62 18.56 -26.14
CA ASN A 368 5.71 19.34 -26.76
C ASN A 368 6.66 19.96 -25.73
N THR A 369 7.10 19.16 -24.75
CA THR A 369 7.79 19.67 -23.57
C THR A 369 9.03 18.83 -23.24
N THR A 370 10.14 19.49 -22.98
CA THR A 370 11.33 18.90 -22.34
C THR A 370 11.31 19.22 -20.84
N ILE A 371 11.40 18.19 -20.01
CA ILE A 371 11.51 18.30 -18.56
C ILE A 371 12.97 17.99 -18.21
N GLU A 372 13.70 18.99 -17.73
CA GLU A 372 15.11 18.85 -17.38
C GLU A 372 15.33 17.98 -16.13
N GLY A 373 14.36 17.95 -15.22
CA GLY A 373 14.38 17.12 -14.02
C GLY A 373 13.51 15.86 -14.13
N ASP A 374 13.00 15.44 -12.97
CA ASP A 374 12.13 14.28 -12.81
C ASP A 374 10.66 14.62 -13.13
N LEU A 375 9.87 13.60 -13.45
CA LEU A 375 8.43 13.69 -13.61
C LEU A 375 7.73 12.81 -12.58
N LEU A 376 6.91 13.40 -11.72
CA LEU A 376 5.96 12.67 -10.88
C LEU A 376 4.57 12.70 -11.51
N LEU A 377 3.98 11.53 -11.71
CA LEU A 377 2.54 11.34 -11.93
C LEU A 377 1.93 10.91 -10.60
N GLY A 378 1.44 11.88 -9.85
CA GLY A 378 1.10 11.78 -8.43
C GLY A 378 -0.27 11.14 -8.15
N GLU A 379 -0.51 10.87 -6.88
CA GLU A 379 -1.72 10.20 -6.38
C GLU A 379 -3.00 11.01 -6.65
N GLY A 380 -2.90 12.34 -6.80
CA GLY A 380 -4.03 13.20 -7.14
C GLY A 380 -4.68 12.87 -8.49
N ILE A 381 -4.01 12.09 -9.35
CA ILE A 381 -4.59 11.53 -10.58
C ILE A 381 -5.71 10.52 -10.26
N GLY A 382 -5.63 9.80 -9.13
CA GLY A 382 -6.57 8.75 -8.77
C GLY A 382 -6.66 7.67 -9.86
N ASN A 383 -7.86 7.31 -10.30
CA ASN A 383 -8.07 6.38 -11.42
C ASN A 383 -8.10 7.05 -12.81
N GLY A 384 -7.89 8.36 -12.89
CA GLY A 384 -8.01 9.11 -14.14
C GLY A 384 -6.80 8.97 -15.06
N THR A 385 -6.78 9.78 -16.13
CA THR A 385 -5.82 9.64 -17.24
C THR A 385 -4.78 10.76 -17.29
N VAL A 386 -3.59 10.46 -17.81
CA VAL A 386 -2.57 11.45 -18.17
C VAL A 386 -1.97 11.09 -19.52
N GLN A 387 -1.89 12.08 -20.41
CA GLN A 387 -1.27 11.94 -21.73
C GLN A 387 0.04 12.72 -21.78
N LEU A 388 1.11 12.08 -22.26
CA LEU A 388 2.44 12.67 -22.46
C LEU A 388 2.76 12.63 -23.96
N ASN A 389 2.52 13.73 -24.67
CA ASN A 389 2.58 13.82 -26.12
C ASN A 389 3.83 14.59 -26.58
N ASN A 390 4.79 13.94 -27.23
CA ASN A 390 6.07 14.57 -27.62
C ASN A 390 6.79 15.19 -26.40
N VAL A 391 6.95 14.38 -25.36
CA VAL A 391 7.54 14.78 -24.08
C VAL A 391 8.90 14.10 -23.91
N THR A 392 9.92 14.85 -23.51
CA THR A 392 11.22 14.29 -23.12
C THR A 392 11.43 14.53 -21.63
N VAL A 393 11.69 13.47 -20.86
CA VAL A 393 12.05 13.54 -19.44
C VAL A 393 13.52 13.16 -19.30
N LYS A 394 14.36 14.11 -18.90
CA LYS A 394 15.80 13.84 -18.70
C LYS A 394 16.08 13.11 -17.38
N GLY A 395 15.26 13.34 -16.36
CA GLY A 395 15.28 12.62 -15.10
C GLY A 395 14.48 11.31 -15.12
N ARG A 396 13.98 10.93 -13.96
CA ARG A 396 13.15 9.73 -13.74
C ARG A 396 11.66 10.07 -13.81
N ILE A 397 10.88 9.17 -14.41
CA ILE A 397 9.42 9.17 -14.28
C ILE A 397 9.03 8.33 -13.06
N THR A 398 8.18 8.85 -12.17
CA THR A 398 7.57 8.10 -11.07
C THR A 398 6.06 8.13 -11.23
N ILE A 399 5.42 6.96 -11.26
CA ILE A 399 3.97 6.81 -11.41
C ILE A 399 3.39 6.29 -10.10
N ARG A 400 2.55 7.11 -9.47
CA ARG A 400 1.82 6.83 -8.22
C ARG A 400 0.31 6.96 -8.32
N GLY A 401 -0.19 7.56 -9.40
CA GLY A 401 -1.61 7.60 -9.72
C GLY A 401 -1.89 7.03 -11.11
N GLY A 402 -3.15 6.74 -11.37
CA GLY A 402 -3.68 6.16 -12.61
C GLY A 402 -4.46 4.86 -12.37
N GLY A 403 -5.46 4.61 -13.22
CA GLY A 403 -6.17 3.33 -13.34
C GLY A 403 -5.70 2.46 -14.50
N VAL A 404 -6.50 1.46 -14.88
CA VAL A 404 -6.19 0.49 -15.95
C VAL A 404 -6.15 1.06 -17.37
N ASP A 405 -6.54 2.33 -17.55
CA ASP A 405 -6.54 3.04 -18.83
C ASP A 405 -5.90 4.44 -18.75
N SER A 406 -4.89 4.61 -17.89
CA SER A 406 -4.51 5.94 -17.42
C SER A 406 -3.34 6.61 -18.12
N ILE A 407 -2.14 6.02 -18.02
CA ILE A 407 -0.91 6.74 -18.38
C ILE A 407 -0.50 6.39 -19.80
N ILE A 408 -0.51 7.38 -20.69
CA ILE A 408 -0.25 7.18 -22.13
C ILE A 408 0.89 8.11 -22.56
N GLY A 409 2.02 7.53 -22.99
CA GLY A 409 3.12 8.25 -23.61
C GLY A 409 3.12 8.10 -25.13
N ASN A 410 2.88 9.17 -25.86
CA ASN A 410 2.95 9.20 -27.33
C ASN A 410 4.15 10.03 -27.77
N ASN A 411 5.16 9.40 -28.35
CA ASN A 411 6.49 10.01 -28.57
C ASN A 411 7.13 10.51 -27.26
N LEU A 412 6.97 9.76 -26.17
CA LEU A 412 7.59 9.99 -24.86
C LEU A 412 9.01 9.44 -24.86
N THR A 413 10.00 10.24 -24.49
CA THR A 413 11.38 9.77 -24.28
C THR A 413 11.78 9.91 -22.82
N ALA A 414 12.19 8.81 -22.18
CA ALA A 414 12.76 8.83 -20.83
C ALA A 414 13.81 7.74 -20.64
N LYS A 415 14.76 7.96 -19.73
CA LYS A 415 15.75 6.93 -19.39
C LYS A 415 15.18 5.91 -18.41
N THR A 416 14.52 6.37 -17.35
CA THR A 416 14.01 5.48 -16.30
C THR A 416 12.61 5.84 -15.88
N ALA A 417 11.80 4.82 -15.58
CA ALA A 417 10.50 4.95 -14.98
C ALA A 417 10.32 3.98 -13.80
N VAL A 418 9.51 4.36 -12.82
CA VAL A 418 9.11 3.53 -11.68
C VAL A 418 7.59 3.60 -11.51
N ILE A 419 6.94 2.46 -11.30
CA ILE A 419 5.52 2.35 -10.94
C ILE A 419 5.43 1.91 -9.47
N ASP A 420 5.00 2.81 -8.59
CA ASP A 420 4.88 2.63 -7.13
C ASP A 420 3.54 3.23 -6.67
N VAL A 421 2.44 2.60 -7.08
CA VAL A 421 1.08 3.03 -6.72
C VAL A 421 0.76 2.52 -5.31
N PRO A 422 0.44 3.40 -4.35
CA PRO A 422 0.39 3.05 -2.92
C PRO A 422 -0.90 2.35 -2.45
N TYR A 423 -1.89 2.20 -3.32
CA TYR A 423 -3.14 1.47 -3.11
C TYR A 423 -3.17 0.19 -3.96
N GLU A 424 -4.00 -0.80 -3.62
CA GLU A 424 -4.08 -2.11 -4.31
C GLU A 424 -4.62 -2.04 -5.77
N GLY A 425 -4.70 -0.84 -6.35
CA GLY A 425 -5.16 -0.62 -7.72
C GLY A 425 -4.14 -1.10 -8.76
N LYS A 426 -4.65 -1.45 -9.95
CA LYS A 426 -3.85 -1.79 -11.12
C LYS A 426 -3.75 -0.57 -12.04
N VAL A 427 -2.53 -0.16 -12.38
CA VAL A 427 -2.26 0.98 -13.27
C VAL A 427 -1.78 0.52 -14.64
N ALA A 428 -2.19 1.19 -15.71
CA ALA A 428 -1.64 0.96 -17.04
C ALA A 428 -0.66 2.05 -17.46
N PHE A 429 0.50 1.65 -17.97
CA PHE A 429 1.44 2.54 -18.64
C PHE A 429 1.65 2.09 -20.09
N ARG A 430 1.15 2.91 -21.01
CA ARG A 430 1.12 2.60 -22.44
C ARG A 430 2.05 3.52 -23.24
N LEU A 431 2.89 2.94 -24.09
CA LEU A 431 3.76 3.68 -25.01
C LEU A 431 3.27 3.54 -26.45
N LYS A 432 3.21 4.67 -27.15
CA LYS A 432 2.77 4.81 -28.53
C LYS A 432 3.76 5.61 -29.38
N GLY A 433 3.77 5.39 -30.68
CA GLY A 433 4.62 6.14 -31.60
C GLY A 433 6.10 5.93 -31.29
N LYS A 434 6.92 6.97 -31.43
CA LYS A 434 8.38 6.90 -31.20
C LYS A 434 8.76 6.90 -29.71
N SER A 435 7.87 6.42 -28.84
CA SER A 435 8.09 6.38 -27.41
C SER A 435 9.22 5.40 -27.05
N LYS A 436 10.02 5.78 -26.05
CA LYS A 436 11.14 5.00 -25.54
C LYS A 436 11.35 5.22 -24.04
N VAL A 437 11.42 4.12 -23.30
CA VAL A 437 11.83 4.07 -21.88
C VAL A 437 12.89 2.99 -21.70
N ASP A 438 14.13 3.37 -21.36
CA ASP A 438 15.24 2.40 -21.28
C ASP A 438 15.06 1.39 -20.14
N SER A 439 14.57 1.82 -18.98
CA SER A 439 14.37 0.93 -17.84
C SER A 439 13.10 1.28 -17.08
N LEU A 440 12.24 0.28 -16.86
CA LEU A 440 11.04 0.38 -16.03
C LEU A 440 11.19 -0.52 -14.80
N THR A 441 10.97 0.04 -13.61
CA THR A 441 10.83 -0.74 -12.37
C THR A 441 9.37 -0.79 -11.94
N ILE A 442 8.89 -1.97 -11.57
CA ILE A 442 7.50 -2.21 -11.19
C ILE A 442 7.46 -2.64 -9.72
N GLU A 443 6.72 -1.88 -8.92
CA GLU A 443 6.45 -2.16 -7.51
C GLU A 443 4.97 -2.48 -7.19
N THR A 444 4.06 -2.23 -8.14
CA THR A 444 2.62 -2.46 -7.96
C THR A 444 2.05 -3.24 -9.14
N ASN A 445 0.88 -3.84 -8.97
CA ASN A 445 0.12 -4.46 -10.05
C ASN A 445 -0.03 -3.48 -11.22
N CYS A 446 0.27 -3.92 -12.44
CA CYS A 446 0.22 -3.02 -13.59
C CYS A 446 -0.04 -3.72 -14.93
N ILE A 447 -0.37 -2.92 -15.93
CA ILE A 447 -0.42 -3.29 -17.34
C ILE A 447 0.64 -2.47 -18.08
N ILE A 448 1.60 -3.14 -18.69
CA ILE A 448 2.62 -2.51 -19.53
C ILE A 448 2.28 -2.83 -20.97
N ASP A 449 2.11 -1.80 -21.79
CA ASP A 449 1.69 -1.95 -23.18
C ASP A 449 2.52 -1.04 -24.09
N ASP A 450 3.34 -1.62 -24.96
CA ASP A 450 4.03 -0.89 -26.02
C ASP A 450 3.73 -1.46 -27.41
N SER A 451 2.58 -2.12 -27.58
CA SER A 451 2.17 -2.65 -28.89
C SER A 451 2.05 -1.59 -29.98
N ASP A 452 1.78 -0.36 -29.57
CA ASP A 452 1.59 0.80 -30.46
C ASP A 452 2.89 1.61 -30.63
N ALA A 453 4.01 1.18 -30.04
CA ALA A 453 5.30 1.83 -30.20
C ALA A 453 5.92 1.44 -31.56
N THR A 454 6.46 2.42 -32.27
CA THR A 454 7.14 2.26 -33.56
C THR A 454 8.66 2.22 -33.41
N THR A 455 9.16 2.37 -32.18
CA THR A 455 10.56 2.25 -31.76
C THR A 455 10.68 1.20 -30.64
N GLU A 456 11.82 1.10 -29.95
CA GLU A 456 12.09 0.07 -28.92
C GLU A 456 11.10 0.01 -27.74
N GLY A 457 10.17 0.95 -27.58
CA GLY A 457 9.17 0.92 -26.51
C GLY A 457 9.82 0.89 -25.12
N PHE A 458 9.47 -0.12 -24.32
CA PHE A 458 10.17 -0.41 -23.07
C PHE A 458 11.32 -1.39 -23.31
N LYS A 459 12.55 -0.97 -23.01
CA LYS A 459 13.72 -1.82 -23.21
C LYS A 459 13.87 -2.89 -22.12
N ASP A 460 14.10 -2.46 -20.88
CA ASP A 460 14.32 -3.35 -19.73
C ASP A 460 13.21 -3.18 -18.68
N ILE A 461 12.56 -4.28 -18.29
CA ILE A 461 11.52 -4.34 -17.26
C ILE A 461 12.05 -5.08 -16.03
N ASN A 462 12.00 -4.44 -14.87
CA ASN A 462 12.37 -5.02 -13.57
C ASN A 462 11.16 -5.08 -12.65
N ILE A 463 10.61 -6.27 -12.46
CA ILE A 463 9.48 -6.52 -11.56
C ILE A 463 10.04 -6.91 -10.19
N ILE A 464 9.95 -5.98 -9.24
CA ILE A 464 10.46 -6.17 -7.89
C ILE A 464 9.34 -6.28 -6.87
N ARG A 465 8.15 -5.72 -7.15
CA ARG A 465 6.90 -5.93 -6.40
C ARG A 465 5.70 -5.82 -7.37
N GLY A 466 4.52 -6.27 -6.96
CA GLY A 466 3.33 -6.39 -7.82
C GLY A 466 3.01 -7.85 -8.15
N LYS A 467 1.84 -8.33 -7.70
CA LYS A 467 1.41 -9.73 -7.82
C LYS A 467 0.78 -10.06 -9.17
N ASP A 468 0.24 -9.07 -9.86
CA ASP A 468 -0.41 -9.22 -11.16
C ASP A 468 0.14 -8.19 -12.14
N VAL A 469 1.04 -8.65 -13.02
CA VAL A 469 1.66 -7.84 -14.07
C VAL A 469 1.25 -8.39 -15.42
N THR A 470 0.66 -7.53 -16.25
CA THR A 470 0.31 -7.87 -17.64
C THR A 470 1.25 -7.17 -18.60
N LEU A 471 1.83 -7.93 -19.52
CA LEU A 471 2.74 -7.42 -20.55
C LEU A 471 2.10 -7.57 -21.93
N LYS A 472 2.19 -6.52 -22.76
CA LYS A 472 1.72 -6.48 -24.15
C LYS A 472 2.70 -5.67 -25.02
N GLY A 473 3.20 -6.28 -26.08
CA GLY A 473 4.18 -5.68 -27.00
C GLY A 473 5.55 -6.35 -26.96
N GLY A 474 6.66 -5.62 -26.98
CA GLY A 474 8.00 -6.19 -27.23
C GLY A 474 9.10 -5.67 -26.32
N TYR A 475 9.78 -6.58 -25.61
CA TYR A 475 10.75 -6.23 -24.57
C TYR A 475 12.11 -6.92 -24.79
N ASN A 476 13.21 -6.21 -24.50
CA ASN A 476 14.55 -6.82 -24.54
C ASN A 476 14.78 -7.70 -23.31
N THR A 477 14.53 -7.15 -22.12
CA THR A 477 14.73 -7.88 -20.87
C THR A 477 13.50 -7.75 -19.96
N VAL A 478 13.06 -8.86 -19.37
CA VAL A 478 12.12 -8.86 -18.25
C VAL A 478 12.76 -9.62 -17.10
N GLY A 479 12.97 -8.98 -15.96
CA GLY A 479 13.48 -9.60 -14.74
C GLY A 479 12.45 -9.60 -13.63
N VAL A 480 12.33 -10.71 -12.89
CA VAL A 480 11.42 -10.82 -11.73
C VAL A 480 12.18 -11.28 -10.50
N SER A 481 12.03 -10.55 -9.39
CA SER A 481 12.88 -10.68 -8.19
C SER A 481 12.13 -11.03 -6.90
N SER A 482 10.80 -11.07 -6.94
CA SER A 482 9.95 -11.32 -5.76
C SER A 482 9.04 -12.52 -5.97
N ASN A 483 8.77 -13.26 -4.88
CA ASN A 483 7.98 -14.48 -4.92
C ASN A 483 6.48 -14.21 -5.13
N GLY A 484 5.80 -15.14 -5.80
CA GLY A 484 4.34 -15.14 -5.93
C GLY A 484 3.81 -14.15 -6.96
N ILE A 485 4.67 -13.67 -7.87
CA ILE A 485 4.28 -12.78 -8.96
C ILE A 485 3.66 -13.62 -10.09
N ALA A 486 2.49 -13.21 -10.57
CA ALA A 486 1.88 -13.69 -11.80
C ALA A 486 2.20 -12.71 -12.94
N VAL A 487 2.84 -13.21 -13.99
CA VAL A 487 3.14 -12.44 -15.21
C VAL A 487 2.29 -12.98 -16.34
N ALA A 488 1.32 -12.18 -16.79
CA ALA A 488 0.45 -12.50 -17.92
C ALA A 488 1.02 -11.92 -19.22
N MET A 489 1.47 -12.80 -20.11
CA MET A 489 2.01 -12.46 -21.43
C MET A 489 0.87 -12.38 -22.46
N ASN A 490 0.29 -11.19 -22.64
CA ASN A 490 -0.79 -11.00 -23.62
C ASN A 490 -0.20 -10.66 -24.99
N THR A 491 0.15 -11.70 -25.77
CA THR A 491 0.87 -11.59 -27.05
C THR A 491 2.24 -10.91 -26.97
N ALA A 492 2.76 -10.69 -25.76
CA ALA A 492 4.06 -10.07 -25.53
C ALA A 492 5.22 -10.92 -26.06
N THR A 493 6.25 -10.26 -26.58
CA THR A 493 7.51 -10.87 -27.01
C THR A 493 8.64 -10.42 -26.09
N VAL A 494 9.43 -11.35 -25.55
CA VAL A 494 10.56 -11.04 -24.66
C VAL A 494 11.81 -11.74 -25.16
N LYS A 495 12.89 -10.98 -25.38
CA LYS A 495 14.17 -11.59 -25.81
C LYS A 495 14.81 -12.37 -24.66
N THR A 496 14.97 -11.73 -23.50
CA THR A 496 15.57 -12.36 -22.31
C THR A 496 14.66 -12.21 -21.09
N TYR A 497 14.25 -13.33 -20.52
CA TYR A 497 13.45 -13.39 -19.30
C TYR A 497 14.30 -13.94 -18.15
N ASN A 498 14.48 -13.17 -17.08
CA ASN A 498 15.30 -13.51 -15.92
C ASN A 498 14.40 -13.80 -14.70
N ALA A 499 14.23 -15.07 -14.37
CA ALA A 499 13.36 -15.54 -13.29
C ALA A 499 14.17 -15.76 -11.99
N LYS A 500 14.24 -14.75 -11.11
CA LYS A 500 15.04 -14.80 -9.86
C LYS A 500 14.23 -15.22 -8.63
N SER A 501 12.95 -15.53 -8.80
CA SER A 501 12.03 -15.87 -7.71
C SER A 501 10.92 -16.82 -8.20
N ARG A 502 10.17 -17.42 -7.27
CA ARG A 502 8.99 -18.26 -7.58
C ARG A 502 7.90 -17.43 -8.26
N GLN A 503 7.38 -17.89 -9.39
CA GLN A 503 6.39 -17.15 -10.18
C GLN A 503 5.69 -18.02 -11.22
N ASN A 504 4.53 -17.53 -11.69
CA ASN A 504 3.77 -18.13 -12.77
C ASN A 504 3.76 -17.20 -13.99
N ILE A 505 4.10 -17.74 -15.16
CA ILE A 505 4.09 -17.02 -16.43
C ILE A 505 3.07 -17.67 -17.37
N THR A 506 2.02 -16.92 -17.71
CA THR A 506 0.86 -17.40 -18.49
C THR A 506 0.66 -16.58 -19.75
N GLY A 507 -0.30 -16.95 -20.59
CA GLY A 507 -0.71 -16.20 -21.77
C GLY A 507 -0.13 -16.74 -23.09
N SER A 508 -0.33 -15.99 -24.16
CA SER A 508 -0.02 -16.35 -25.55
C SER A 508 1.26 -15.71 -26.10
N GLY A 509 2.08 -15.09 -25.24
CA GLY A 509 3.34 -14.46 -25.63
C GLY A 509 4.48 -15.44 -25.96
N THR A 510 5.64 -14.88 -26.34
CA THR A 510 6.86 -15.63 -26.66
C THR A 510 8.05 -15.14 -25.84
N VAL A 511 8.96 -16.07 -25.52
CA VAL A 511 10.22 -15.78 -24.83
C VAL A 511 11.36 -16.46 -25.59
N SER A 512 12.35 -15.69 -26.06
CA SER A 512 13.49 -16.26 -26.78
C SER A 512 14.48 -16.97 -25.86
N THR A 513 14.81 -16.38 -24.72
CA THR A 513 15.68 -17.00 -23.71
C THR A 513 15.12 -16.76 -22.32
N ALA A 514 14.83 -17.84 -21.59
CA ALA A 514 14.45 -17.81 -20.18
C ALA A 514 15.64 -18.30 -19.33
N ASN A 515 16.13 -17.46 -18.42
CA ASN A 515 17.13 -17.82 -17.42
C ASN A 515 16.44 -18.00 -16.06
N ILE A 516 16.61 -19.18 -15.46
CA ILE A 516 15.95 -19.59 -14.21
C ILE A 516 16.98 -19.62 -13.08
N TYR A 517 16.79 -18.73 -12.11
CA TYR A 517 17.64 -18.60 -10.91
C TYR A 517 16.90 -18.96 -9.61
N SER A 518 15.68 -19.51 -9.69
CA SER A 518 14.91 -19.95 -8.52
C SER A 518 14.04 -21.18 -8.83
N ASN A 519 13.85 -22.04 -7.82
CA ASN A 519 12.85 -23.12 -7.89
C ASN A 519 11.41 -22.57 -7.89
N GLY A 520 10.48 -23.36 -8.45
CA GLY A 520 9.06 -23.02 -8.48
C GLY A 520 8.67 -22.01 -9.55
N VAL A 521 9.52 -21.80 -10.56
CA VAL A 521 9.17 -21.02 -11.76
C VAL A 521 8.34 -21.91 -12.69
N VAL A 522 7.20 -21.39 -13.14
CA VAL A 522 6.27 -22.12 -14.02
C VAL A 522 5.98 -21.29 -15.28
N PHE A 523 6.40 -21.78 -16.44
CA PHE A 523 5.94 -21.30 -17.73
C PHE A 523 4.86 -22.23 -18.27
N TYR A 524 3.69 -21.68 -18.61
CA TYR A 524 2.60 -22.44 -19.21
C TYR A 524 2.73 -22.59 -20.74
N PHE A 525 3.81 -22.07 -21.32
CA PHE A 525 4.21 -22.21 -22.71
C PHE A 525 5.72 -22.48 -22.77
N SER A 526 6.27 -22.79 -23.95
CA SER A 526 7.69 -23.11 -24.11
C SER A 526 8.51 -21.91 -24.60
N PRO A 527 9.48 -21.40 -23.82
CA PRO A 527 10.53 -20.52 -24.35
C PRO A 527 11.37 -21.21 -25.43
N SER A 528 11.99 -20.43 -26.32
CA SER A 528 12.88 -20.98 -27.36
C SER A 528 14.17 -21.57 -26.78
N VAL A 529 14.69 -20.96 -25.71
CA VAL A 529 15.82 -21.45 -24.93
C VAL A 529 15.48 -21.29 -23.46
N THR A 530 15.72 -22.33 -22.66
CA THR A 530 15.59 -22.30 -21.20
C THR A 530 16.92 -22.69 -20.59
N ASN A 531 17.52 -21.79 -19.82
CA ASN A 531 18.72 -22.02 -19.02
C ASN A 531 18.31 -22.13 -17.56
N VAL A 532 18.67 -23.24 -16.91
CA VAL A 532 18.37 -23.47 -15.49
C VAL A 532 19.68 -23.54 -14.72
N ASP A 533 19.81 -22.70 -13.69
CA ASP A 533 20.98 -22.67 -12.81
C ASP A 533 21.18 -23.99 -12.05
N LYS A 534 22.42 -24.22 -11.62
CA LYS A 534 22.85 -25.47 -10.97
C LYS A 534 21.98 -25.81 -9.75
N GLY A 535 21.51 -27.05 -9.67
CA GLY A 535 20.68 -27.56 -8.58
C GLY A 535 19.24 -27.06 -8.56
N LEU A 536 18.77 -26.38 -9.61
CA LEU A 536 17.40 -25.86 -9.71
C LEU A 536 16.56 -26.63 -10.73
N GLN A 537 15.24 -26.44 -10.65
CA GLN A 537 14.24 -26.98 -11.57
C GLN A 537 13.15 -25.94 -11.87
N ALA A 538 12.61 -25.99 -13.09
CA ALA A 538 11.45 -25.23 -13.52
C ALA A 538 10.40 -26.12 -14.19
N TYR A 539 9.14 -25.68 -14.19
CA TYR A 539 8.08 -26.29 -14.99
C TYR A 539 7.88 -25.47 -16.26
N VAL A 540 8.01 -26.10 -17.42
CA VAL A 540 7.86 -25.45 -18.73
C VAL A 540 6.91 -26.27 -19.58
N ALA A 541 5.79 -25.67 -20.00
CA ALA A 541 4.72 -26.31 -20.78
C ALA A 541 4.28 -27.67 -20.20
N GLY A 542 4.18 -27.76 -18.87
CA GLY A 542 3.79 -28.97 -18.15
C GLY A 542 4.89 -30.01 -17.94
N GLN A 543 6.12 -29.75 -18.38
CA GLN A 543 7.29 -30.63 -18.20
C GLN A 543 8.27 -30.05 -17.19
N ILE A 544 9.01 -30.91 -16.48
CA ILE A 544 10.10 -30.48 -15.59
C ILE A 544 11.38 -30.31 -16.43
N VAL A 545 12.00 -29.14 -16.31
CA VAL A 545 13.32 -28.83 -16.87
C VAL A 545 14.30 -28.61 -15.72
N SER A 546 15.31 -29.47 -15.65
CA SER A 546 16.37 -29.43 -14.64
C SER A 546 17.57 -28.59 -15.11
N GLU A 547 18.59 -28.46 -14.26
CA GLU A 547 19.83 -27.72 -14.54
C GLU A 547 20.40 -27.91 -15.97
N GLY A 548 20.91 -26.82 -16.55
CA GLY A 548 21.51 -26.78 -17.89
C GLY A 548 20.71 -25.99 -18.93
N THR A 549 21.09 -26.10 -20.20
CA THR A 549 20.45 -25.41 -21.32
C THR A 549 19.60 -26.37 -22.13
N THR A 550 18.31 -26.06 -22.24
CA THR A 550 17.35 -26.77 -23.09
C THR A 550 16.89 -25.86 -24.23
N LYS A 551 16.98 -26.33 -25.48
CA LYS A 551 16.38 -25.64 -26.63
C LYS A 551 14.95 -26.13 -26.82
N GLY A 552 13.99 -25.22 -26.75
CA GLY A 552 12.60 -25.52 -27.11
C GLY A 552 12.54 -25.87 -28.60
N SER A 553 11.89 -26.98 -28.95
CA SER A 553 11.50 -27.23 -30.33
C SER A 553 10.52 -26.13 -30.71
N GLY A 554 10.90 -25.26 -31.65
CA GLY A 554 10.14 -24.09 -32.07
C GLY A 554 8.86 -24.42 -32.85
N THR A 555 8.10 -25.41 -32.40
CA THR A 555 6.91 -25.92 -33.09
C THR A 555 5.78 -26.03 -32.08
N SER A 556 4.74 -25.22 -32.27
CA SER A 556 3.41 -25.52 -31.73
C SER A 556 2.93 -26.83 -32.35
N THR A 557 3.11 -27.94 -31.64
CA THR A 557 2.35 -29.17 -31.87
C THR A 557 1.28 -29.26 -30.80
N SER A 558 0.15 -28.62 -31.06
CA SER A 558 -1.12 -29.09 -30.52
C SER A 558 -1.38 -30.46 -31.13
N THR A 559 -1.35 -31.52 -30.31
CA THR A 559 -1.97 -32.79 -30.69
C THR A 559 -3.47 -32.57 -30.80
N SER A 560 -3.93 -32.28 -32.02
CA SER A 560 -5.34 -32.33 -32.39
C SER A 560 -5.76 -33.79 -32.50
N THR A 561 -6.46 -34.31 -31.50
CA THR A 561 -7.40 -35.40 -31.75
C THR A 561 -8.58 -34.81 -32.51
N ASN A 562 -8.77 -35.26 -33.75
CA ASN A 562 -9.94 -34.95 -34.58
C ASN A 562 -11.22 -35.24 -33.79
N SER A 563 -11.86 -34.19 -33.30
CA SER A 563 -13.28 -34.20 -32.97
C SER A 563 -13.87 -32.97 -33.63
N SER A 564 -14.75 -33.19 -34.60
CA SER A 564 -15.59 -32.20 -35.26
C SER A 564 -15.89 -31.02 -34.35
N THR A 565 -15.22 -29.88 -34.55
CA THR A 565 -15.50 -28.65 -33.80
C THR A 565 -16.78 -28.05 -34.36
N THR A 566 -17.91 -28.40 -33.75
CA THR A 566 -19.08 -27.55 -33.79
C THR A 566 -18.67 -26.22 -33.14
N THR A 567 -18.80 -25.12 -33.87
CA THR A 567 -18.57 -23.77 -33.34
C THR A 567 -19.51 -23.53 -32.15
N SER A 568 -18.97 -23.50 -30.93
CA SER A 568 -19.76 -23.19 -29.74
C SER A 568 -20.04 -21.69 -29.68
N THR A 569 -21.23 -21.32 -29.22
CA THR A 569 -21.62 -19.93 -28.93
C THR A 569 -21.86 -19.80 -27.44
N PRO A 570 -20.94 -19.21 -26.66
CA PRO A 570 -21.10 -19.08 -25.21
C PRO A 570 -22.40 -18.37 -24.79
N ILE A 571 -22.81 -18.57 -23.55
CA ILE A 571 -23.99 -17.91 -22.99
C ILE A 571 -23.75 -16.39 -22.92
N THR A 572 -24.59 -15.59 -23.57
CA THR A 572 -24.47 -14.11 -23.58
C THR A 572 -25.61 -13.40 -22.85
N ASN A 573 -26.60 -14.15 -22.36
CA ASN A 573 -27.77 -13.62 -21.65
C ASN A 573 -27.74 -13.90 -20.14
N LEU A 574 -26.55 -14.13 -19.56
CA LEU A 574 -26.44 -14.13 -18.10
C LEU A 574 -26.88 -12.76 -17.59
N SER A 575 -27.77 -12.76 -16.60
CA SER A 575 -28.33 -11.58 -15.94
C SER A 575 -28.30 -11.77 -14.43
N ALA A 576 -28.18 -10.68 -13.67
CA ALA A 576 -28.15 -10.69 -12.22
C ALA A 576 -29.16 -9.70 -11.65
N SER A 577 -29.87 -10.12 -10.60
CA SER A 577 -30.77 -9.28 -9.81
C SER A 577 -30.35 -9.35 -8.34
N ALA A 578 -30.05 -8.19 -7.75
CA ALA A 578 -29.64 -8.07 -6.35
C ALA A 578 -30.84 -8.29 -5.42
N GLY A 579 -30.64 -9.09 -4.38
CA GLY A 579 -31.53 -9.19 -3.22
C GLY A 579 -30.77 -8.87 -1.93
N ASN A 580 -31.43 -9.07 -0.79
CA ASN A 580 -30.76 -8.95 0.51
C ASN A 580 -29.84 -10.15 0.75
N GLU A 581 -28.54 -9.87 0.92
CA GLU A 581 -27.47 -10.87 1.12
C GLU A 581 -27.42 -11.97 0.04
N GLN A 582 -27.99 -11.69 -1.13
CA GLN A 582 -28.08 -12.66 -2.20
C GLN A 582 -28.10 -12.00 -3.58
N VAL A 583 -27.77 -12.79 -4.60
CA VAL A 583 -27.94 -12.42 -6.00
C VAL A 583 -28.63 -13.58 -6.73
N SER A 584 -29.74 -13.27 -7.38
CA SER A 584 -30.44 -14.19 -8.28
C SER A 584 -29.92 -14.02 -9.70
N LEU A 585 -29.56 -15.11 -10.36
CA LEU A 585 -29.01 -15.16 -11.71
C LEU A 585 -29.99 -15.88 -12.63
N SER A 586 -30.12 -15.40 -13.87
CA SER A 586 -30.89 -16.05 -14.94
C SER A 586 -30.10 -16.10 -16.24
N PHE A 587 -30.18 -17.22 -16.96
CA PHE A 587 -29.41 -17.51 -18.17
C PHE A 587 -30.10 -18.57 -19.04
N ALA A 588 -29.75 -18.64 -20.32
CA ALA A 588 -30.20 -19.72 -21.20
C ALA A 588 -29.61 -21.07 -20.76
N SER A 589 -30.36 -22.17 -20.93
CA SER A 589 -29.88 -23.50 -20.55
C SER A 589 -28.60 -23.86 -21.32
N PRO A 590 -27.52 -24.31 -20.64
CA PRO A 590 -26.29 -24.77 -21.27
C PRO A 590 -26.46 -26.17 -21.86
N THR A 591 -27.36 -26.30 -22.84
CA THR A 591 -27.79 -27.58 -23.40
C THR A 591 -26.60 -28.37 -23.97
N GLY A 592 -26.46 -29.62 -23.54
CA GLY A 592 -25.36 -30.50 -23.93
C GLY A 592 -24.04 -30.25 -23.19
N ALA A 593 -24.01 -29.38 -22.18
CA ALA A 593 -22.84 -29.17 -21.35
C ALA A 593 -22.51 -30.41 -20.50
N THR A 594 -21.23 -30.73 -20.45
CA THR A 594 -20.65 -31.74 -19.56
C THR A 594 -20.31 -31.18 -18.17
N SER A 595 -20.10 -29.86 -18.07
CA SER A 595 -19.90 -29.15 -16.79
C SER A 595 -20.37 -27.70 -16.90
N VAL A 596 -20.93 -27.18 -15.80
CA VAL A 596 -21.38 -25.79 -15.67
C VAL A 596 -20.95 -25.31 -14.29
N ILE A 597 -19.98 -24.39 -14.24
CA ILE A 597 -19.47 -23.86 -12.98
C ILE A 597 -19.85 -22.39 -12.89
N LEU A 598 -20.52 -22.01 -11.80
CA LEU A 598 -20.71 -20.61 -11.45
C LEU A 598 -19.48 -20.10 -10.71
N GLN A 599 -18.92 -18.99 -11.18
CA GLN A 599 -17.85 -18.29 -10.50
C GLN A 599 -18.31 -16.91 -10.04
N GLN A 600 -17.79 -16.49 -8.89
CA GLN A 600 -17.98 -15.15 -8.35
C GLN A 600 -16.64 -14.43 -8.19
N SER A 601 -16.69 -13.10 -8.19
CA SER A 601 -15.54 -12.24 -7.96
C SER A 601 -15.98 -10.99 -7.19
N ILE A 602 -15.22 -10.64 -6.15
CA ILE A 602 -15.41 -9.40 -5.37
C ILE A 602 -14.52 -8.25 -5.86
N ASN A 603 -13.66 -8.52 -6.84
CA ASN A 603 -12.61 -7.62 -7.31
C ASN A 603 -12.72 -7.35 -8.81
N GLY A 604 -13.93 -7.10 -9.31
CA GLY A 604 -14.14 -6.66 -10.69
C GLY A 604 -13.88 -7.73 -11.76
N GLY A 605 -13.80 -9.01 -11.38
CA GLY A 605 -13.45 -10.10 -12.29
C GLY A 605 -11.94 -10.38 -12.42
N THR A 606 -11.09 -9.84 -11.54
CA THR A 606 -9.63 -10.06 -11.55
C THR A 606 -9.22 -11.41 -10.96
N SER A 607 -9.92 -11.90 -9.93
CA SER A 607 -9.83 -13.29 -9.49
C SER A 607 -11.22 -13.88 -9.32
N TRP A 608 -11.38 -15.15 -9.70
CA TRP A 608 -12.64 -15.86 -9.67
C TRP A 608 -12.57 -17.02 -8.69
N THR A 609 -13.58 -17.14 -7.84
CA THR A 609 -13.78 -18.30 -6.97
C THR A 609 -15.02 -19.07 -7.41
N ASN A 610 -14.99 -20.39 -7.31
CA ASN A 610 -16.17 -21.20 -7.60
C ASN A 610 -17.20 -21.02 -6.49
N VAL A 611 -18.46 -20.82 -6.87
CA VAL A 611 -19.58 -20.77 -5.94
C VAL A 611 -20.00 -22.20 -5.62
N SER A 612 -19.28 -22.86 -4.71
CA SER A 612 -19.49 -24.28 -4.38
C SER A 612 -20.83 -24.59 -3.72
N SER A 613 -21.56 -23.57 -3.24
CA SER A 613 -22.92 -23.70 -2.71
C SER A 613 -24.00 -23.85 -3.80
N VAL A 614 -23.65 -23.67 -5.07
CA VAL A 614 -24.56 -23.75 -6.21
C VAL A 614 -24.15 -24.89 -7.13
N SER A 615 -25.06 -25.85 -7.34
CA SER A 615 -24.87 -26.97 -8.28
C SER A 615 -25.70 -26.74 -9.54
N LEU A 616 -25.03 -26.65 -10.70
CA LEU A 616 -25.67 -26.42 -12.00
C LEU A 616 -25.52 -27.64 -12.92
N THR A 617 -26.50 -27.84 -13.78
CA THR A 617 -26.53 -28.92 -14.79
C THR A 617 -26.79 -28.33 -16.18
N ALA A 618 -26.72 -29.17 -17.22
CA ALA A 618 -27.07 -28.79 -18.58
C ALA A 618 -28.52 -28.26 -18.75
N ALA A 619 -29.41 -28.52 -17.78
CA ALA A 619 -30.80 -28.08 -17.77
C ALA A 619 -31.05 -26.80 -16.94
N SER A 620 -30.05 -26.29 -16.20
CA SER A 620 -30.21 -25.12 -15.33
C SER A 620 -30.46 -23.85 -16.15
N THR A 621 -31.41 -23.02 -15.73
CA THR A 621 -31.73 -21.70 -16.33
C THR A 621 -31.61 -20.55 -15.33
N SER A 622 -31.30 -20.86 -14.08
CA SER A 622 -31.12 -19.89 -13.00
C SER A 622 -30.21 -20.41 -11.89
N ALA A 623 -29.75 -19.51 -11.04
CA ALA A 623 -29.00 -19.80 -9.82
C ALA A 623 -29.26 -18.71 -8.78
N THR A 624 -29.18 -19.02 -7.49
CA THR A 624 -29.21 -18.01 -6.43
C THR A 624 -27.98 -18.18 -5.54
N VAL A 625 -27.18 -17.12 -5.44
CA VAL A 625 -26.02 -17.08 -4.54
C VAL A 625 -26.44 -16.37 -3.27
N THR A 626 -26.38 -17.05 -2.13
CA THR A 626 -26.76 -16.53 -0.82
C THR A 626 -25.54 -16.33 0.08
N GLY A 627 -25.70 -15.61 1.19
CA GLY A 627 -24.62 -15.34 2.15
C GLY A 627 -23.65 -14.25 1.71
N LEU A 628 -24.09 -13.37 0.81
CA LEU A 628 -23.30 -12.26 0.30
C LEU A 628 -23.37 -11.05 1.23
N THR A 629 -22.31 -10.26 1.30
CA THR A 629 -22.30 -9.01 2.07
C THR A 629 -23.04 -7.89 1.32
N ASN A 630 -24.04 -7.28 1.96
CA ASN A 630 -24.70 -6.08 1.42
C ASN A 630 -23.72 -4.90 1.26
N GLY A 631 -23.87 -4.14 0.18
CA GLY A 631 -22.97 -3.03 -0.19
C GLY A 631 -21.70 -3.47 -0.93
N GLN A 632 -21.33 -4.75 -0.89
CA GLN A 632 -20.23 -5.29 -1.69
C GLN A 632 -20.73 -5.63 -3.10
N THR A 633 -20.10 -5.09 -4.14
CA THR A 633 -20.39 -5.50 -5.51
C THR A 633 -19.74 -6.85 -5.80
N TYR A 634 -20.53 -7.78 -6.34
CA TYR A 634 -20.07 -9.07 -6.82
C TYR A 634 -20.23 -9.14 -8.33
N HIS A 635 -19.26 -9.77 -9.00
CA HIS A 635 -19.31 -10.12 -10.41
C HIS A 635 -19.50 -11.63 -10.54
N PHE A 636 -20.26 -12.05 -11.54
CA PHE A 636 -20.57 -13.46 -11.79
C PHE A 636 -20.34 -13.80 -13.27
N LYS A 637 -19.86 -15.02 -13.50
CA LYS A 637 -19.82 -15.65 -14.83
C LYS A 637 -20.07 -17.15 -14.72
N LEU A 638 -20.56 -17.75 -15.78
CA LEU A 638 -20.60 -19.20 -15.97
C LEU A 638 -19.37 -19.64 -16.76
N VAL A 639 -18.77 -20.74 -16.35
CA VAL A 639 -17.75 -21.48 -17.10
C VAL A 639 -18.40 -22.79 -17.56
N VAL A 640 -18.72 -22.87 -18.85
CA VAL A 640 -19.42 -24.01 -19.45
C VAL A 640 -18.44 -24.87 -20.24
N SER A 641 -18.41 -26.18 -19.97
CA SER A 641 -17.58 -27.14 -20.71
C SER A 641 -18.44 -28.14 -21.46
N GLY A 642 -18.14 -28.36 -22.75
CA GLY A 642 -18.89 -29.26 -23.63
C GLY A 642 -20.23 -28.67 -24.12
N GLY A 643 -20.80 -29.27 -25.17
CA GLY A 643 -22.05 -28.81 -25.78
C GLY A 643 -21.91 -27.56 -26.67
N THR A 644 -23.02 -27.09 -27.22
CA THR A 644 -23.05 -25.95 -28.16
C THR A 644 -22.84 -24.59 -27.48
N LYS A 645 -22.82 -24.56 -26.14
CA LYS A 645 -22.65 -23.37 -25.29
C LYS A 645 -21.31 -23.32 -24.54
N ALA A 646 -20.35 -24.16 -24.90
CA ALA A 646 -19.03 -24.19 -24.27
C ALA A 646 -18.29 -22.84 -24.37
N GLY A 647 -17.69 -22.41 -23.25
CA GLY A 647 -17.00 -21.14 -23.07
C GLY A 647 -17.47 -20.36 -21.84
N ASP A 648 -16.81 -19.24 -21.58
CA ASP A 648 -17.20 -18.29 -20.53
C ASP A 648 -18.43 -17.49 -20.97
N SER A 649 -19.37 -17.27 -20.06
CA SER A 649 -20.48 -16.36 -20.33
C SER A 649 -20.06 -14.89 -20.35
N ASN A 650 -20.98 -14.00 -20.72
CA ASN A 650 -20.85 -12.59 -20.35
C ASN A 650 -20.74 -12.46 -18.80
N ILE A 651 -20.05 -11.42 -18.34
CA ILE A 651 -19.94 -11.08 -16.92
C ILE A 651 -21.09 -10.16 -16.54
N VAL A 652 -21.72 -10.43 -15.40
CA VAL A 652 -22.72 -9.55 -14.78
C VAL A 652 -22.31 -9.18 -13.38
N SER A 653 -22.81 -8.04 -12.89
CA SER A 653 -22.56 -7.61 -11.52
C SER A 653 -23.85 -7.26 -10.81
N ALA A 654 -23.86 -7.49 -9.50
CA ALA A 654 -24.94 -7.06 -8.61
C ALA A 654 -24.35 -6.69 -7.24
N THR A 655 -24.94 -5.68 -6.62
CA THR A 655 -24.60 -5.23 -5.26
C THR A 655 -25.79 -5.54 -4.38
N PRO A 656 -25.76 -6.62 -3.57
CA PRO A 656 -26.78 -6.88 -2.57
C PRO A 656 -26.98 -5.66 -1.68
N ALA A 657 -28.22 -5.38 -1.29
CA ALA A 657 -28.55 -4.26 -0.43
C ALA A 657 -29.50 -4.74 0.68
N SER A 658 -29.33 -4.19 1.88
CA SER A 658 -30.29 -4.43 2.96
C SER A 658 -31.66 -3.92 2.53
N GLN A 659 -32.71 -4.52 3.09
CA GLN A 659 -34.08 -4.08 2.86
C GLN A 659 -34.62 -3.44 4.14
N PRO A 660 -34.54 -2.10 4.29
CA PRO A 660 -35.00 -1.42 5.49
C PRO A 660 -36.49 -1.70 5.76
N ILE A 661 -36.90 -1.56 7.02
CA ILE A 661 -38.31 -1.69 7.42
C ILE A 661 -39.16 -0.68 6.64
N SER A 662 -40.16 -1.14 5.90
CA SER A 662 -41.04 -0.27 5.11
C SER A 662 -42.47 -0.22 5.63
N ASP A 663 -42.76 -1.00 6.67
CA ASP A 663 -44.08 -1.20 7.26
C ASP A 663 -44.20 -0.59 8.66
N LEU A 664 -43.36 0.40 9.00
CA LEU A 664 -43.56 1.17 10.23
C LEU A 664 -44.91 1.86 10.12
N ALA A 665 -45.81 1.60 11.06
CA ALA A 665 -47.12 2.24 11.16
C ALA A 665 -47.33 2.75 12.59
N GLY A 666 -48.04 3.86 12.77
CA GLY A 666 -48.30 4.47 14.07
C GLY A 666 -49.79 4.75 14.29
N THR A 667 -50.29 4.41 15.47
CA THR A 667 -51.67 4.69 15.91
C THR A 667 -51.65 5.67 17.08
N THR A 668 -52.36 6.79 16.95
CA THR A 668 -52.43 7.84 17.98
C THR A 668 -53.28 7.44 19.17
N GLY A 669 -52.83 7.82 20.36
CA GLY A 669 -53.58 7.79 21.61
C GLY A 669 -53.40 9.10 22.37
N SER A 670 -54.03 9.24 23.54
CA SER A 670 -53.92 10.46 24.36
C SER A 670 -52.47 10.64 24.87
N GLY A 671 -51.73 11.59 24.28
CA GLY A 671 -50.35 11.91 24.64
C GLY A 671 -49.30 10.85 24.27
N GLN A 672 -49.66 9.89 23.39
CA GLN A 672 -48.78 8.79 22.98
C GLN A 672 -49.03 8.32 21.54
N VAL A 673 -48.06 7.63 20.96
CA VAL A 673 -48.20 6.91 19.69
C VAL A 673 -47.69 5.48 19.86
N THR A 674 -48.51 4.51 19.46
CA THR A 674 -48.13 3.10 19.41
C THR A 674 -47.74 2.73 17.98
N PHE A 675 -46.53 2.22 17.81
CA PHE A 675 -45.99 1.78 16.53
C PHE A 675 -46.03 0.27 16.37
N THR A 676 -46.31 -0.20 15.17
CA THR A 676 -46.12 -1.58 14.72
C THR A 676 -45.18 -1.61 13.53
N PHE A 677 -44.36 -2.66 13.46
CA PHE A 677 -43.42 -2.88 12.37
C PHE A 677 -42.98 -4.34 12.37
N SER A 678 -42.58 -4.84 11.21
CA SER A 678 -41.98 -6.16 11.11
C SER A 678 -40.62 -6.20 11.80
N ALA A 679 -40.29 -7.34 12.43
CA ALA A 679 -39.09 -7.47 13.27
C ALA A 679 -37.78 -7.12 12.53
N PRO A 680 -36.86 -6.35 13.16
CA PRO A 680 -35.53 -6.04 12.65
C PRO A 680 -34.54 -7.18 12.89
N THR A 681 -34.82 -8.35 12.32
CA THR A 681 -34.05 -9.57 12.54
C THR A 681 -32.55 -9.37 12.30
N GLY A 682 -31.72 -9.76 13.27
CA GLY A 682 -30.26 -9.65 13.21
C GLY A 682 -29.70 -8.24 13.48
N ALA A 683 -30.53 -7.28 13.86
CA ALA A 683 -30.08 -5.92 14.17
C ALA A 683 -29.15 -5.88 15.39
N ALA A 684 -28.05 -5.13 15.27
CA ALA A 684 -27.15 -4.78 16.37
C ALA A 684 -27.71 -3.63 17.22
N SER A 685 -28.48 -2.72 16.60
CA SER A 685 -29.19 -1.66 17.30
C SER A 685 -30.49 -1.31 16.57
N VAL A 686 -31.53 -1.01 17.35
CA VAL A 686 -32.82 -0.55 16.86
C VAL A 686 -33.23 0.63 17.72
N VAL A 687 -33.41 1.80 17.10
CA VAL A 687 -33.91 2.99 17.80
C VAL A 687 -35.05 3.62 17.01
N LEU A 688 -36.07 4.10 17.71
CA LEU A 688 -37.09 4.95 17.14
C LEU A 688 -36.66 6.41 17.32
N GLN A 689 -36.71 7.20 16.25
CA GLN A 689 -36.41 8.62 16.27
C GLN A 689 -37.66 9.44 16.01
N GLN A 690 -37.72 10.63 16.60
CA GLN A 690 -38.74 11.64 16.37
C GLN A 690 -38.15 12.96 15.87
N SER A 691 -38.96 13.74 15.17
CA SER A 691 -38.64 15.08 14.70
C SER A 691 -39.86 15.98 14.79
N THR A 692 -39.66 17.23 15.22
CA THR A 692 -40.69 18.28 15.30
C THR A 692 -40.48 19.42 14.30
N ASP A 693 -39.36 19.43 13.57
CA ASP A 693 -38.94 20.48 12.63
C ASP A 693 -39.06 20.02 11.17
N GLY A 694 -40.02 19.13 10.90
CA GLY A 694 -40.25 18.60 9.56
C GLY A 694 -39.14 17.65 9.08
N GLY A 695 -38.43 16.98 9.97
CA GLY A 695 -37.40 16.00 9.64
C GLY A 695 -36.02 16.59 9.39
N THR A 696 -35.78 17.84 9.79
CA THR A 696 -34.48 18.52 9.66
C THR A 696 -33.51 18.05 10.74
N THR A 697 -34.00 17.93 11.97
CA THR A 697 -33.28 17.32 13.10
C THR A 697 -34.08 16.14 13.67
N TRP A 698 -33.37 15.13 14.17
CA TRP A 698 -33.94 13.91 14.71
C TRP A 698 -33.36 13.62 16.09
N SER A 699 -34.22 13.35 17.06
CA SER A 699 -33.84 12.91 18.40
C SER A 699 -34.36 11.49 18.65
N ILE A 700 -33.73 10.75 19.56
CA ILE A 700 -34.19 9.41 19.93
C ILE A 700 -35.48 9.56 20.75
N SER A 701 -36.53 8.87 20.34
CA SER A 701 -37.79 8.80 21.06
C SER A 701 -37.64 8.01 22.36
N ALA A 702 -38.35 8.44 23.40
CA ALA A 702 -38.45 7.66 24.63
C ALA A 702 -39.36 6.45 24.40
N THR A 703 -38.77 5.26 24.32
CA THR A 703 -39.46 3.97 24.21
C THR A 703 -38.90 2.98 25.22
N SER A 704 -39.56 1.83 25.40
CA SER A 704 -38.89 0.64 25.94
C SER A 704 -37.73 0.22 25.01
N VAL A 705 -36.76 -0.51 25.56
CA VAL A 705 -35.61 -1.02 24.78
C VAL A 705 -36.11 -1.87 23.62
N LEU A 706 -35.74 -1.48 22.40
CA LEU A 706 -36.03 -2.22 21.18
C LEU A 706 -34.89 -3.18 20.88
N THR A 707 -35.24 -4.38 20.44
CA THR A 707 -34.29 -5.46 20.13
C THR A 707 -34.57 -6.00 18.73
N ALA A 708 -33.72 -6.93 18.26
CA ALA A 708 -33.88 -7.58 16.96
C ALA A 708 -35.20 -8.37 16.79
N SER A 709 -35.94 -8.65 17.88
CA SER A 709 -37.23 -9.35 17.87
C SER A 709 -38.43 -8.42 18.10
N SER A 710 -38.21 -7.12 18.35
CA SER A 710 -39.29 -6.16 18.59
C SER A 710 -40.15 -5.99 17.34
N THR A 711 -41.47 -6.03 17.50
CA THR A 711 -42.47 -5.77 16.44
C THR A 711 -43.35 -4.55 16.72
N SER A 712 -43.12 -3.89 17.85
CA SER A 712 -43.84 -2.69 18.27
C SER A 712 -42.98 -1.79 19.15
N ALA A 713 -43.39 -0.53 19.25
CA ALA A 713 -42.81 0.46 20.16
C ALA A 713 -43.92 1.41 20.63
N VAL A 714 -43.80 1.99 21.82
CA VAL A 714 -44.72 3.04 22.29
C VAL A 714 -43.90 4.26 22.67
N VAL A 715 -44.27 5.41 22.12
CA VAL A 715 -43.72 6.72 22.50
C VAL A 715 -44.75 7.46 23.34
N THR A 716 -44.36 7.90 24.53
CA THR A 716 -45.23 8.64 25.46
C THR A 716 -44.69 10.06 25.70
N GLY A 717 -45.49 10.92 26.34
CA GLY A 717 -45.06 12.28 26.71
C GLY A 717 -45.13 13.28 25.56
N LEU A 718 -45.98 13.03 24.56
CA LEU A 718 -46.11 13.87 23.38
C LEU A 718 -47.18 14.96 23.60
N SER A 719 -46.88 16.20 23.20
CA SER A 719 -47.79 17.34 23.33
C SER A 719 -48.90 17.33 22.28
N SER A 720 -50.14 17.61 22.69
CA SER A 720 -51.29 17.78 21.79
C SER A 720 -51.19 19.09 20.99
N GLY A 721 -51.67 19.07 19.75
CA GLY A 721 -51.56 20.14 18.75
C GLY A 721 -50.24 20.16 17.97
N GLN A 722 -49.27 19.29 18.29
CA GLN A 722 -47.95 19.27 17.67
C GLN A 722 -47.85 18.18 16.59
N ILE A 723 -47.21 18.52 15.47
CA ILE A 723 -46.87 17.55 14.41
C ILE A 723 -45.52 16.91 14.74
N TYR A 724 -45.49 15.58 14.67
CA TYR A 724 -44.29 14.77 14.82
C TYR A 724 -44.05 13.93 13.57
N ARG A 725 -42.78 13.69 13.25
CA ARG A 725 -42.34 12.67 12.30
C ARG A 725 -41.57 11.60 13.03
N PHE A 726 -41.80 10.33 12.68
CA PHE A 726 -41.13 9.19 13.29
C PHE A 726 -40.48 8.29 12.25
N ARG A 727 -39.33 7.69 12.60
CA ARG A 727 -38.69 6.62 11.83
C ARG A 727 -37.95 5.66 12.75
N LEU A 728 -37.83 4.40 12.34
CA LEU A 728 -36.86 3.48 12.91
C LEU A 728 -35.50 3.66 12.24
N VAL A 729 -34.45 3.56 13.04
CA VAL A 729 -33.07 3.44 12.57
C VAL A 729 -32.56 2.09 13.05
N VAL A 730 -32.32 1.21 12.08
CA VAL A 730 -31.81 -0.14 12.33
C VAL A 730 -30.35 -0.17 11.91
N THR A 731 -29.47 -0.58 12.81
CA THR A 731 -28.04 -0.77 12.53
C THR A 731 -27.71 -2.26 12.58
N GLY A 732 -27.09 -2.78 11.53
CA GLY A 732 -26.81 -4.21 11.38
C GLY A 732 -28.05 -5.05 11.06
N GLY A 733 -27.83 -6.30 10.66
CA GLY A 733 -28.89 -7.24 10.27
C GLY A 733 -29.48 -6.99 8.88
N SER A 734 -30.40 -7.87 8.47
CA SER A 734 -31.00 -7.89 7.12
C SER A 734 -31.88 -6.67 6.81
N ARG A 735 -32.25 -5.90 7.85
CA ARG A 735 -33.11 -4.72 7.76
C ARG A 735 -32.42 -3.41 8.13
N ALA A 736 -31.09 -3.39 8.09
CA ALA A 736 -30.29 -2.20 8.35
C ALA A 736 -30.69 -1.03 7.44
N GLY A 737 -30.83 0.17 8.03
CA GLY A 737 -31.25 1.39 7.36
C GLY A 737 -32.37 2.12 8.11
N ASN A 738 -32.80 3.24 7.52
CA ASN A 738 -33.95 4.01 8.02
C ASN A 738 -35.24 3.41 7.48
N SER A 739 -36.27 3.32 8.33
CA SER A 739 -37.60 2.93 7.86
C SER A 739 -38.27 4.01 7.02
N ASN A 740 -39.46 3.70 6.50
CA ASN A 740 -40.41 4.73 6.10
C ASN A 740 -40.70 5.70 7.26
N ILE A 741 -40.99 6.96 6.92
CA ILE A 741 -41.32 8.01 7.89
C ILE A 741 -42.83 8.04 8.10
N ILE A 742 -43.26 8.11 9.36
CA ILE A 742 -44.68 8.29 9.74
C ILE A 742 -44.87 9.70 10.28
N ASN A 743 -45.88 10.40 9.76
CA ASN A 743 -46.29 11.72 10.23
C ASN A 743 -47.51 11.55 11.13
N VAL A 744 -47.47 12.17 12.31
CA VAL A 744 -48.54 12.09 13.30
C VAL A 744 -48.86 13.48 13.82
N THR A 745 -50.15 13.78 13.95
CA THR A 745 -50.66 14.95 14.66
C THR A 745 -51.40 14.45 15.90
N LEU A 746 -51.01 14.92 17.08
CA LEU A 746 -51.63 14.59 18.37
C LEU A 746 -52.50 15.71 18.91
#